data_AF-A0A7M7MNK6-F1
#
_entry.id   AF-A0A7M7MNK6-F1
#
_cell.length_a   1.000
_cell.length_b   1.000
_cell.length_c   1.000
_cell.angle_alpha   90.00
_cell.angle_beta   90.00
_cell.angle_gamma   90.00
#
_symmetry.space_group_name_H-M   'P 1'
#
loop_
_entity.id
_entity.type
_entity.pdbx_description
1 polymer ?
#
loop_
_entity_poly.entity_id
_entity_poly.type
_entity_poly.pdbx_seq_one_letter_code
_entity_poly.pdbx_strand_id
1 'polypeptide(L)'
;MKVVVKKIPVVNKGLAPVKMKFGVMQYLGGYDTYYENLGYCNIKRDTPILAKASIMETKRSWTFDTMLETLEPKLYEILKIKPSTNVILKPNKRINVMIFFKPTARMRPFSVKIALQTNSNVIPLFLLRGSCIGMEFRLNRSHIFFGTIIQDCIEESKMILMNTGDLGSRFKWNVAKLPKDFQIIPMSGYCSVDTHIVFVVKFQPFEQKNIIEGEAYLEIEKHASLGIKISGACCKLPDPTDTIDFESFVREKQTRSVIIMNDSNAPWRLKIEVKGDYFSADQLLQVPPLQLAPCVVTYAPVSMNTDETLDTGSLVLKCPEENVYLIYLLRGKSLPPRVTENIVRRIPAKTKYTELLPVHNWLDRQQRFHCKIEWMKDYDDHNYDHKEVPIYSFVGNEKFDVPANSQRDYHAMFYCYDKWNFHFKVTFTNDEQEYQFYEIEYEVTEPEVIESIKLTTTVRSEICYPLKFENPLEYIIKLKANCLNPFITVKVPRLMPPQSYEYISIYFHPLLPCDESVIVDIYSTYMGLFPYELQLRGVPAPPERVTRVNAYLGNITEFSLILKNLTTDYAQFAIQVDNNCFTCPEIIEVAREDVYMLKVIFEPCDVENVSATLTASSITAGEFIFPLIGSCSLPKPMGPYIITRISPASISFKNIFRKAKTFNFIVDEPDSFTVNTSSITLNSKQSIVVNVNIKDTEQYKEEKIQEEKYPVTGKLIVYCTDPEFSHINWVYYLRGIFE
;
A
#
# COMPACT_ATOMS: atom_id res chain seq x y z
N MET A 1 -12.68 20.17 97.08
CA MET A 1 -11.30 19.90 97.55
C MET A 1 -11.27 19.85 99.08
N LYS A 2 -10.44 18.99 99.68
CA LYS A 2 -10.32 18.82 101.14
C LYS A 2 -9.45 19.93 101.73
N VAL A 3 -9.89 20.53 102.85
CA VAL A 3 -9.03 21.42 103.65
C VAL A 3 -8.15 20.55 104.55
N VAL A 4 -6.84 20.72 104.46
CA VAL A 4 -5.90 20.02 105.34
C VAL A 4 -5.53 20.95 106.49
N VAL A 5 -5.69 20.46 107.71
CA VAL A 5 -5.32 21.20 108.93
C VAL A 5 -4.26 20.41 109.69
N LYS A 6 -3.09 21.03 109.92
CA LYS A 6 -2.01 20.47 110.74
C LYS A 6 -1.84 21.28 112.02
N LYS A 7 -1.78 20.58 113.15
CA LYS A 7 -1.57 21.14 114.49
C LYS A 7 -0.17 20.81 114.95
N ILE A 8 0.65 21.83 115.20
CA ILE A 8 2.04 21.66 115.63
C ILE A 8 2.21 22.33 117.00
N PRO A 9 2.49 21.56 118.07
CA PRO A 9 2.75 22.13 119.37
C PRO A 9 4.14 22.77 119.41
N VAL A 10 4.20 24.04 119.79
CA VAL A 10 5.43 24.79 120.03
C VAL A 10 5.52 25.08 121.52
N VAL A 11 6.64 24.73 122.15
CA VAL A 11 6.86 24.87 123.60
C VAL A 11 8.00 25.84 123.83
N ASN A 12 7.80 26.81 124.72
CA ASN A 12 8.87 27.66 125.20
C ASN A 12 9.62 26.94 126.32
N LYS A 13 10.76 26.31 126.01
CA LYS A 13 11.68 25.72 127.01
C LYS A 13 12.64 26.74 127.65
N GLY A 14 12.56 28.01 127.26
CA GLY A 14 13.37 29.08 127.83
C GLY A 14 12.83 29.57 129.18
N LEU A 15 13.66 30.35 129.88
CA LEU A 15 13.38 30.88 131.22
C LEU A 15 12.50 32.16 131.21
N ALA A 16 12.28 32.79 130.05
CA ALA A 16 11.57 34.06 129.90
C ALA A 16 10.34 33.97 128.96
N PRO A 17 9.28 34.77 129.18
CA PRO A 17 8.15 34.86 128.26
C PRO A 17 8.57 35.51 126.94
N VAL A 18 8.16 34.91 125.80
CA VAL A 18 8.52 35.41 124.46
C VAL A 18 7.27 35.91 123.74
N LYS A 19 7.28 37.17 123.30
CA LYS A 19 6.28 37.72 122.37
C LYS A 19 6.66 37.34 120.95
N MET A 20 5.76 36.69 120.23
CA MET A 20 6.10 36.07 118.96
C MET A 20 4.94 35.96 117.98
N LYS A 21 5.25 35.98 116.67
CA LYS A 21 4.30 35.81 115.55
C LYS A 21 4.72 34.63 114.69
N PHE A 22 3.75 33.81 114.26
CA PHE A 22 4.00 32.71 113.34
C PHE A 22 3.65 33.12 111.91
N GLY A 23 4.48 32.72 110.95
CA GLY A 23 4.21 32.95 109.54
C GLY A 23 5.12 32.15 108.63
N VAL A 24 4.82 32.18 107.34
CA VAL A 24 5.78 31.73 106.33
C VAL A 24 6.93 32.72 106.36
N MET A 25 8.15 32.22 106.47
CA MET A 25 9.35 33.02 106.70
C MET A 25 9.49 34.17 105.68
N GLN A 26 9.26 33.88 104.40
CA GLN A 26 9.30 34.85 103.29
C GLN A 26 8.19 35.94 103.32
N TYR A 27 7.21 35.83 104.22
CA TYR A 27 6.10 36.78 104.38
C TYR A 27 6.08 37.45 105.77
N LEU A 28 7.09 37.22 106.62
CA LEU A 28 7.24 37.89 107.92
C LEU A 28 8.10 39.15 107.76
N GLY A 29 7.77 40.22 108.49
CA GLY A 29 8.56 41.46 108.47
C GLY A 29 9.95 41.24 109.08
N GLY A 30 11.02 41.75 108.48
CA GLY A 30 12.40 41.48 108.94
C GLY A 30 13.02 40.19 108.38
N TYR A 31 12.47 39.65 107.30
CA TYR A 31 13.10 38.55 106.55
C TYR A 31 14.45 38.96 105.94
N ASP A 32 14.57 40.20 105.46
CA ASP A 32 15.80 40.72 104.86
C ASP A 32 16.94 40.81 105.90
N THR A 33 16.63 41.26 107.13
CA THR A 33 17.59 41.32 108.26
C THR A 33 18.01 39.93 108.79
N TYR A 34 17.23 38.87 108.55
CA TYR A 34 17.65 37.49 108.83
C TYR A 34 18.69 37.00 107.81
N TYR A 35 18.55 37.35 106.52
CA TYR A 35 19.53 36.98 105.49
C TYR A 35 20.87 37.72 105.69
N GLU A 36 20.81 39.00 106.10
CA GLU A 36 22.00 39.80 106.40
C GLU A 36 22.83 39.21 107.57
N ASN A 37 22.16 38.69 108.61
CA ASN A 37 22.83 38.10 109.79
C ASN A 37 23.41 36.69 109.57
N LEU A 38 23.07 36.01 108.47
CA LEU A 38 23.58 34.66 108.12
C LEU A 38 24.82 34.69 107.21
N GLY A 39 25.38 35.87 106.92
CA GLY A 39 26.67 35.99 106.22
C GLY A 39 26.68 35.50 104.77
N TYR A 40 25.52 35.45 104.10
CA TYR A 40 25.42 35.16 102.68
C TYR A 40 24.91 36.40 101.93
N CYS A 41 25.81 37.34 101.65
CA CYS A 41 25.60 38.29 100.56
C CYS A 41 25.83 37.57 99.23
N ASN A 42 24.92 37.78 98.27
CA ASN A 42 24.87 37.24 96.91
C ASN A 42 24.29 35.83 96.74
N ILE A 43 22.95 35.76 96.66
CA ILE A 43 22.30 34.84 95.72
C ILE A 43 21.23 35.64 94.97
N LYS A 44 21.42 35.74 93.65
CA LYS A 44 20.45 36.28 92.69
C LYS A 44 19.09 35.63 92.95
N ARG A 45 18.01 36.40 92.81
CA ARG A 45 16.66 35.84 92.68
C ARG A 45 16.63 35.05 91.37
N ASP A 46 17.08 33.80 91.39
CA ASP A 46 16.93 32.88 90.29
C ASP A 46 15.45 32.48 90.24
N THR A 47 14.67 33.27 89.50
CA THR A 47 13.55 32.71 88.75
C THR A 47 14.10 31.52 87.97
N PRO A 48 13.58 30.29 88.16
CA PRO A 48 13.94 29.21 87.27
C PRO A 48 13.41 29.61 85.89
N ILE A 49 14.32 30.01 85.01
CA ILE A 49 14.09 29.99 83.58
C ILE A 49 13.84 28.52 83.27
N LEU A 50 12.57 28.16 83.13
CA LEU A 50 12.19 26.85 82.64
C LEU A 50 12.86 26.70 81.28
N ALA A 51 13.73 25.69 81.16
CA ALA A 51 14.34 25.33 79.89
C ALA A 51 13.21 25.18 78.86
N LYS A 52 13.23 26.03 77.84
CA LYS A 52 12.42 25.86 76.64
C LYS A 52 12.92 24.57 75.98
N ALA A 53 12.19 23.48 76.16
CA ALA A 53 12.34 22.31 75.31
C ALA A 53 12.00 22.76 73.89
N SER A 54 13.02 22.92 73.05
CA SER A 54 12.87 23.14 71.63
C SER A 54 12.39 21.83 71.00
N ILE A 55 11.11 21.78 70.65
CA ILE A 55 10.66 20.86 69.61
C ILE A 55 10.80 21.64 68.31
N MET A 56 11.86 21.35 67.56
CA MET A 56 11.94 21.77 66.16
C MET A 56 10.90 20.97 65.38
N GLU A 57 9.73 21.57 65.15
CA GLU A 57 8.88 21.20 64.04
C GLU A 57 8.82 22.37 63.04
N THR A 58 9.08 22.01 61.80
CA THR A 58 9.09 22.84 60.60
C THR A 58 7.81 23.68 60.47
N LYS A 59 8.02 24.99 60.27
CA LYS A 59 6.99 25.98 59.89
C LYS A 59 6.05 25.44 58.81
N ARG A 60 4.80 25.17 59.16
CA ARG A 60 3.63 25.40 58.30
C ARG A 60 2.67 26.34 59.04
N SER A 61 2.17 27.28 58.27
CA SER A 61 1.49 28.54 58.61
C SER A 61 0.28 28.44 59.56
N TRP A 62 0.12 29.49 60.37
CA TRP A 62 -1.06 29.88 61.17
C TRP A 62 -1.30 29.20 62.53
N THR A 63 -0.26 29.10 63.38
CA THR A 63 -0.46 28.90 64.82
C THR A 63 -0.36 30.25 65.56
N PHE A 64 -1.49 30.77 66.03
CA PHE A 64 -1.48 31.73 67.14
C PHE A 64 -1.15 30.95 68.41
N ASP A 65 0.14 30.84 68.73
CA ASP A 65 0.60 30.30 70.01
C ASP A 65 0.10 31.23 71.11
N THR A 66 -1.04 30.87 71.68
CA THR A 66 -1.57 31.56 72.86
C THR A 66 -0.63 31.20 74.02
N MET A 67 0.11 32.18 74.52
CA MET A 67 1.00 32.04 75.68
C MET A 67 0.26 31.33 76.82
N LEU A 68 0.76 30.15 77.21
CA LEU A 68 0.16 29.29 78.23
C LEU A 68 0.32 29.93 79.63
N GLU A 69 -0.71 30.62 80.11
CA GLU A 69 -0.86 30.90 81.53
C GLU A 69 -1.43 29.66 82.24
N THR A 70 -0.65 29.08 83.15
CA THR A 70 -1.15 28.08 84.11
C THR A 70 -1.86 28.81 85.24
N LEU A 71 -3.14 28.47 85.48
CA LEU A 71 -3.99 28.97 86.57
C LEU A 71 -3.56 28.36 87.93
N GLU A 72 -2.28 28.51 88.32
CA GLU A 72 -1.82 28.08 89.63
C GLU A 72 -2.22 29.12 90.70
N PRO A 73 -2.91 28.71 91.79
CA PRO A 73 -3.30 29.62 92.86
C PRO A 73 -2.07 30.09 93.66
N LYS A 74 -2.03 31.36 94.03
CA LYS A 74 -0.91 31.92 94.79
C LYS A 74 -0.89 31.37 96.22
N LEU A 75 0.29 31.01 96.72
CA LEU A 75 0.43 30.27 97.98
C LEU A 75 -0.18 30.98 99.21
N TYR A 76 -0.13 32.31 99.26
CA TYR A 76 -0.69 33.08 100.38
C TYR A 76 -2.23 33.05 100.45
N GLU A 77 -2.91 32.74 99.35
CA GLU A 77 -4.38 32.70 99.29
C GLU A 77 -4.94 31.40 99.89
N ILE A 78 -4.15 30.33 99.77
CA ILE A 78 -4.54 28.96 100.09
C ILE A 78 -3.91 28.43 101.39
N LEU A 79 -2.82 29.05 101.90
CA LEU A 79 -2.13 28.67 103.13
C LEU A 79 -2.32 29.71 104.24
N LYS A 80 -3.02 29.36 105.33
CA LYS A 80 -3.25 30.25 106.49
C LYS A 80 -2.67 29.65 107.77
N ILE A 81 -1.98 30.47 108.59
CA ILE A 81 -1.35 30.06 109.86
C ILE A 81 -2.05 30.77 111.02
N LYS A 82 -2.43 30.02 112.07
CA LYS A 82 -2.98 30.56 113.32
C LYS A 82 -2.12 30.14 114.52
N PRO A 83 -1.92 31.01 115.52
CA PRO A 83 -2.44 32.38 115.63
C PRO A 83 -1.75 33.33 114.63
N SER A 84 -2.53 34.18 113.96
CA SER A 84 -2.05 35.16 112.97
C SER A 84 -1.57 36.48 113.61
N THR A 85 -1.87 36.67 114.90
CA THR A 85 -1.50 37.81 115.72
C THR A 85 -0.33 37.48 116.64
N ASN A 86 0.29 38.51 117.22
CA ASN A 86 1.36 38.35 118.20
C ASN A 86 0.82 37.65 119.46
N VAL A 87 1.50 36.60 119.91
CA VAL A 87 1.15 35.87 121.14
C VAL A 87 2.34 35.86 122.09
N ILE A 88 2.07 35.95 123.40
CA ILE A 88 3.11 35.85 124.44
C ILE A 88 3.09 34.43 124.99
N LEU A 89 4.17 33.67 124.79
CA LEU A 89 4.31 32.31 125.32
C LEU A 89 5.19 32.30 126.57
N LYS A 90 4.58 32.04 127.72
CA LYS A 90 5.26 31.93 129.02
C LYS A 90 6.20 30.71 129.08
N PRO A 91 7.22 30.71 129.95
CA PRO A 91 8.10 29.56 130.18
C PRO A 91 7.32 28.26 130.45
N ASN A 92 7.79 27.16 129.87
CA ASN A 92 7.19 25.81 129.95
C ASN A 92 5.72 25.72 129.50
N LYS A 93 5.17 26.73 128.84
CA LYS A 93 3.84 26.67 128.22
C LYS A 93 3.94 26.27 126.76
N ARG A 94 2.89 25.56 126.31
CA ARG A 94 2.73 25.11 124.92
C ARG A 94 1.67 25.94 124.21
N ILE A 95 1.93 26.30 122.96
CA ILE A 95 0.93 26.84 122.03
C ILE A 95 0.82 25.92 120.82
N ASN A 96 -0.38 25.81 120.26
CA ASN A 96 -0.60 25.01 119.07
C ASN A 96 -0.65 25.93 117.85
N VAL A 97 0.31 25.78 116.94
CA VAL A 97 0.30 26.44 115.63
C VAL A 97 -0.55 25.61 114.69
N MET A 98 -1.61 26.20 114.18
CA MET A 98 -2.55 25.57 113.25
C MET A 98 -2.27 26.05 111.83
N ILE A 99 -1.95 25.13 110.93
CA ILE A 99 -1.71 25.40 109.52
C ILE A 99 -2.91 24.89 108.73
N PHE A 100 -3.56 25.79 107.99
CA PHE A 100 -4.70 25.50 107.11
C PHE A 100 -4.24 25.59 105.66
N PHE A 101 -4.37 24.49 104.92
CA PHE A 101 -4.14 24.43 103.48
C PHE A 101 -5.46 24.14 102.77
N LYS A 102 -5.97 25.13 102.02
CA LYS A 102 -7.24 25.11 101.28
C LYS A 102 -6.98 25.46 99.80
N PRO A 103 -6.46 24.52 99.00
CA PRO A 103 -6.27 24.74 97.57
C PRO A 103 -7.63 24.86 96.85
N THR A 104 -7.68 25.71 95.82
CA THR A 104 -8.85 25.92 94.94
C THR A 104 -8.67 25.31 93.54
N ALA A 105 -7.41 25.10 93.13
CA ALA A 105 -7.01 24.48 91.88
C ALA A 105 -5.73 23.65 92.11
N ARG A 106 -5.31 22.90 91.09
CA ARG A 106 -4.04 22.15 91.09
C ARG A 106 -2.89 23.06 91.52
N MET A 107 -1.99 22.51 92.32
CA MET A 107 -0.77 23.22 92.71
C MET A 107 0.40 22.24 92.75
N ARG A 108 1.46 22.56 92.01
CA ARG A 108 2.71 21.81 92.02
C ARG A 108 3.28 21.69 93.43
N PRO A 109 4.11 20.67 93.71
CA PRO A 109 4.78 20.54 95.00
C PRO A 109 5.55 21.80 95.37
N PHE A 110 5.21 22.39 96.52
CA PHE A 110 5.90 23.54 97.09
C PHE A 110 6.54 23.18 98.42
N SER A 111 7.59 23.90 98.77
CA SER A 111 8.32 23.74 100.04
C SER A 111 8.62 25.11 100.62
N VAL A 112 8.05 25.43 101.78
CA VAL A 112 8.23 26.73 102.45
C VAL A 112 8.63 26.57 103.91
N LYS A 113 9.47 27.47 104.42
CA LYS A 113 9.89 27.49 105.83
C LYS A 113 8.86 28.27 106.66
N ILE A 114 8.38 27.67 107.74
CA ILE A 114 7.58 28.36 108.75
C ILE A 114 8.51 28.83 109.86
N ALA A 115 8.38 30.10 110.23
CA ALA A 115 9.25 30.74 111.20
C ALA A 115 8.46 31.43 112.31
N LEU A 116 9.17 31.63 113.42
CA LEU A 116 8.77 32.44 114.55
C LEU A 116 9.45 33.80 114.45
N GLN A 117 8.68 34.88 114.43
CA GLN A 117 9.22 36.23 114.55
C GLN A 117 9.12 36.70 116.00
N THR A 118 10.25 37.02 116.62
CA THR A 118 10.32 37.77 117.88
C THR A 118 10.58 39.25 117.60
N ASN A 119 10.68 40.09 118.63
CA ASN A 119 10.94 41.52 118.45
C ASN A 119 12.31 41.82 117.79
N SER A 120 13.26 40.89 117.88
CA SER A 120 14.64 41.08 117.39
C SER A 120 15.03 40.12 116.26
N ASN A 121 14.53 38.89 116.24
CA ASN A 121 15.00 37.84 115.33
C ASN A 121 13.84 37.07 114.68
N VAL A 122 14.10 36.53 113.47
CA VAL A 122 13.25 35.51 112.84
C VAL A 122 13.92 34.15 113.02
N ILE A 123 13.25 33.20 113.65
CA ILE A 123 13.78 31.87 113.95
C ILE A 123 13.01 30.84 113.12
N PRO A 124 13.65 30.09 112.20
CA PRO A 124 12.98 29.04 111.45
C PRO A 124 12.57 27.90 112.39
N LEU A 125 11.32 27.44 112.29
CA LEU A 125 10.79 26.37 113.14
C LEU A 125 10.80 25.03 112.43
N PHE A 126 10.20 24.96 111.25
CA PHE A 126 10.08 23.72 110.48
C PHE A 126 9.80 24.00 109.00
N LEU A 127 10.08 23.00 108.17
CA LEU A 127 9.78 23.02 106.73
C LEU A 127 8.36 22.46 106.50
N LEU A 128 7.54 23.21 105.77
CA LEU A 128 6.23 22.76 105.30
C LEU A 128 6.32 22.41 103.83
N ARG A 129 6.01 21.15 103.50
CA ARG A 129 5.83 20.69 102.11
C ARG A 129 4.36 20.43 101.86
N GLY A 130 3.86 20.88 100.71
CA GLY A 130 2.49 20.66 100.29
C GLY A 130 2.40 20.54 98.78
N SER A 131 1.36 19.86 98.32
CA SER A 131 0.99 19.79 96.91
C SER A 131 -0.53 19.64 96.82
N CYS A 132 -1.10 20.06 95.70
CA CYS A 132 -2.48 19.75 95.38
C CYS A 132 -2.51 19.08 94.01
N ILE A 133 -2.67 17.76 94.04
CA ILE A 133 -2.86 16.95 92.83
C ILE A 133 -4.18 17.36 92.19
N GLY A 134 -4.16 17.61 90.88
CA GLY A 134 -5.36 17.98 90.13
C GLY A 134 -5.28 17.53 88.67
N MET A 135 -6.45 17.44 88.05
CA MET A 135 -6.61 17.12 86.63
C MET A 135 -6.46 18.40 85.81
N GLU A 136 -5.73 18.35 84.70
CA GLU A 136 -5.56 19.48 83.81
C GLU A 136 -5.43 18.97 82.37
N PHE A 137 -6.53 19.06 81.62
CA PHE A 137 -6.61 18.62 80.23
C PHE A 137 -6.86 19.82 79.32
N ARG A 138 -6.18 19.87 78.19
CA ARG A 138 -6.35 20.92 77.18
C ARG A 138 -6.30 20.33 75.78
N LEU A 139 -7.13 20.86 74.88
CA LEU A 139 -7.00 20.63 73.44
C LEU A 139 -6.05 21.67 72.86
N ASN A 140 -5.27 21.29 71.86
CA ASN A 140 -4.41 22.23 71.14
C ASN A 140 -5.18 23.19 70.22
N ARG A 141 -6.44 22.88 69.88
CA ARG A 141 -7.30 23.65 68.98
C ARG A 141 -8.74 23.69 69.50
N SER A 142 -9.44 24.80 69.28
CA SER A 142 -10.85 24.99 69.61
C SER A 142 -11.78 24.96 68.37
N HIS A 143 -11.21 25.06 67.16
CA HIS A 143 -11.92 25.01 65.90
C HIS A 143 -11.09 24.27 64.83
N ILE A 144 -11.75 23.48 63.99
CA ILE A 144 -11.18 22.86 62.79
C ILE A 144 -12.03 23.30 61.59
N PHE A 145 -11.36 23.83 60.58
CA PHE A 145 -11.98 24.23 59.32
C PHE A 145 -11.38 23.44 58.16
N PHE A 146 -12.23 22.73 57.43
CA PHE A 146 -11.85 21.88 56.28
C PHE A 146 -11.93 22.59 54.94
N GLY A 147 -12.38 23.86 54.88
CA GLY A 147 -12.59 24.54 53.61
C GLY A 147 -13.71 23.90 52.78
N THR A 148 -13.63 24.07 51.46
CA THR A 148 -14.59 23.51 50.51
C THR A 148 -14.03 22.22 49.90
N ILE A 149 -14.74 21.11 50.09
CA ILE A 149 -14.37 19.78 49.62
C ILE A 149 -15.35 19.36 48.51
N ILE A 150 -14.85 18.63 47.51
CA ILE A 150 -15.69 18.11 46.43
C ILE A 150 -16.50 16.93 46.99
N GLN A 151 -17.76 16.79 46.55
CA GLN A 151 -18.61 15.66 46.95
C GLN A 151 -17.87 14.31 46.89
N ASP A 152 -18.05 13.48 47.92
CA ASP A 152 -17.44 12.15 48.11
C ASP A 152 -15.91 12.11 48.34
N CYS A 153 -15.20 13.25 48.38
CA CYS A 153 -13.81 13.32 48.84
C CYS A 153 -13.68 13.25 50.37
N ILE A 154 -12.49 12.89 50.82
CA ILE A 154 -12.16 12.80 52.26
C ILE A 154 -11.01 13.73 52.57
N GLU A 155 -11.20 14.61 53.55
CA GLU A 155 -10.12 15.45 54.10
C GLU A 155 -9.89 15.10 55.57
N GLU A 156 -8.61 15.06 56.00
CA GLU A 156 -8.25 14.70 57.38
C GLU A 156 -7.48 15.81 58.10
N SER A 157 -7.86 16.09 59.35
CA SER A 157 -7.17 17.05 60.21
C SER A 157 -6.85 16.44 61.57
N LYS A 158 -5.67 16.75 62.12
CA LYS A 158 -5.23 16.24 63.42
C LYS A 158 -5.46 17.26 64.52
N MET A 159 -5.95 16.81 65.67
CA MET A 159 -5.99 17.58 66.93
C MET A 159 -5.37 16.77 68.07
N ILE A 160 -4.94 17.44 69.13
CA ILE A 160 -4.17 16.82 70.21
C ILE A 160 -4.82 17.18 71.56
N LEU A 161 -5.08 16.17 72.37
CA LEU A 161 -5.39 16.30 73.79
C LEU A 161 -4.11 16.18 74.61
N MET A 162 -3.81 17.18 75.42
CA MET A 162 -2.67 17.23 76.31
C MET A 162 -3.14 17.08 77.75
N ASN A 163 -2.58 16.12 78.48
CA ASN A 163 -2.76 16.01 79.93
C ASN A 163 -1.53 16.59 80.63
N THR A 164 -1.63 17.82 81.09
CA THR A 164 -0.58 18.49 81.88
C THR A 164 -0.82 18.38 83.38
N GLY A 165 -1.88 17.66 83.78
CA GLY A 165 -2.26 17.42 85.18
C GLY A 165 -1.55 16.21 85.78
N ASP A 166 -1.83 15.95 87.06
CA ASP A 166 -1.15 14.89 87.82
C ASP A 166 -1.91 13.55 87.82
N LEU A 167 -3.05 13.48 87.14
CA LEU A 167 -3.94 12.31 87.10
C LEU A 167 -4.33 12.00 85.66
N GLY A 168 -4.21 10.73 85.28
CA GLY A 168 -4.76 10.24 84.03
C GLY A 168 -6.28 10.07 84.13
N SER A 169 -6.97 10.20 83.01
CA SER A 169 -8.43 10.07 82.96
C SER A 169 -8.91 9.42 81.68
N ARG A 170 -10.09 8.80 81.78
CA ARG A 170 -10.83 8.34 80.61
C ARG A 170 -11.50 9.53 79.93
N PHE A 171 -11.48 9.50 78.61
CA PHE A 171 -12.17 10.48 77.79
C PHE A 171 -13.10 9.76 76.82
N LYS A 172 -14.18 10.44 76.43
CA LYS A 172 -15.13 9.99 75.42
C LYS A 172 -15.66 11.19 74.64
N TRP A 173 -15.73 11.06 73.33
CA TRP A 173 -16.33 12.07 72.47
C TRP A 173 -17.86 11.95 72.46
N ASN A 174 -18.53 13.07 72.71
CA ASN A 174 -19.94 13.26 72.46
C ASN A 174 -20.09 14.01 71.13
N VAL A 175 -20.57 13.27 70.12
CA VAL A 175 -20.73 13.71 68.73
C VAL A 175 -22.20 13.91 68.34
N ALA A 176 -23.11 14.01 69.31
CA ALA A 176 -24.55 14.14 69.03
C ALA A 176 -24.91 15.39 68.22
N LYS A 177 -24.09 16.46 68.32
CA LYS A 177 -24.24 17.70 67.54
C LYS A 177 -23.29 17.78 66.35
N LEU A 178 -22.67 16.66 65.97
CA LEU A 178 -21.76 16.57 64.84
C LEU A 178 -22.50 15.91 63.66
N PRO A 179 -22.54 16.55 62.47
CA PRO A 179 -23.09 15.95 61.26
C PRO A 179 -22.42 14.62 60.91
N LYS A 180 -23.14 13.75 60.18
CA LYS A 180 -22.64 12.44 59.75
C LYS A 180 -21.43 12.53 58.81
N ASP A 181 -21.24 13.68 58.18
CA ASP A 181 -20.12 13.98 57.30
C ASP A 181 -18.77 14.03 58.07
N PHE A 182 -18.79 14.16 59.41
CA PHE A 182 -17.56 14.19 60.21
C PHE A 182 -17.39 12.94 61.08
N GLN A 183 -16.14 12.50 61.20
CA GLN A 183 -15.76 11.37 62.05
C GLN A 183 -14.53 11.72 62.89
N ILE A 184 -14.54 11.39 64.19
CA ILE A 184 -13.39 11.60 65.09
C ILE A 184 -12.86 10.24 65.56
N ILE A 185 -11.54 10.03 65.46
CA ILE A 185 -10.88 8.78 65.82
C ILE A 185 -9.63 9.09 66.66
N PRO A 186 -9.41 8.47 67.84
CA PRO A 186 -10.32 7.55 68.54
C PRO A 186 -11.50 8.25 69.25
N MET A 187 -12.65 7.56 69.31
CA MET A 187 -13.88 8.05 69.98
C MET A 187 -13.85 8.00 71.51
N SER A 188 -13.01 7.14 72.10
CA SER A 188 -12.82 7.04 73.55
C SER A 188 -11.46 6.44 73.85
N GLY A 189 -10.97 6.64 75.07
CA GLY A 189 -9.69 6.10 75.48
C GLY A 189 -9.29 6.56 76.88
N TYR A 190 -8.01 6.37 77.21
CA TYR A 190 -7.40 6.83 78.45
C TYR A 190 -6.20 7.72 78.12
N CYS A 191 -6.14 8.90 78.73
CA CYS A 191 -5.00 9.79 78.62
C CYS A 191 -4.23 9.77 79.93
N SER A 192 -2.99 9.28 79.89
CA SER A 192 -2.10 9.14 81.05
C SER A 192 -1.48 10.48 81.45
N VAL A 193 -0.88 10.53 82.64
CA VAL A 193 -0.16 11.72 83.14
C VAL A 193 1.01 12.06 82.21
N ASP A 194 1.20 13.34 81.92
CA ASP A 194 2.27 13.87 81.04
C ASP A 194 2.29 13.25 79.63
N THR A 195 1.14 12.76 79.15
CA THR A 195 0.99 12.25 77.78
C THR A 195 0.04 13.10 76.95
N HIS A 196 0.10 12.88 75.64
CA HIS A 196 -0.83 13.46 74.68
C HIS A 196 -1.47 12.38 73.82
N ILE A 197 -2.70 12.63 73.38
CA ILE A 197 -3.44 11.77 72.47
C ILE A 197 -3.74 12.56 71.20
N VAL A 198 -3.39 11.99 70.06
CA VAL A 198 -3.71 12.55 68.74
C VAL A 198 -5.05 12.00 68.28
N PHE A 199 -5.98 12.88 67.94
CA PHE A 199 -7.22 12.55 67.26
C PHE A 199 -7.13 12.93 65.78
N VAL A 200 -7.64 12.06 64.93
CA VAL A 200 -7.86 12.32 63.50
C VAL A 200 -9.33 12.64 63.32
N VAL A 201 -9.61 13.81 62.78
CA VAL A 201 -10.94 14.25 62.36
C VAL A 201 -11.00 14.10 60.85
N LYS A 202 -11.92 13.28 60.35
CA LYS A 202 -12.19 13.09 58.92
C LYS A 202 -13.45 13.86 58.55
N PHE A 203 -13.45 14.49 57.37
CA PHE A 203 -14.62 15.12 56.77
C PHE A 203 -14.87 14.51 55.39
N GLN A 204 -16.05 13.92 55.21
CA GLN A 204 -16.52 13.32 53.96
C GLN A 204 -17.96 13.77 53.69
N PRO A 205 -18.16 14.84 52.90
CA PRO A 205 -19.48 15.33 52.60
C PRO A 205 -20.16 14.54 51.46
N PHE A 206 -21.43 14.17 51.67
CA PHE A 206 -22.23 13.42 50.68
C PHE A 206 -23.24 14.30 49.92
N GLU A 207 -23.55 15.48 50.44
CA GLU A 207 -24.54 16.40 49.87
C GLU A 207 -23.93 17.80 49.66
N GLN A 208 -24.32 18.47 48.57
CA GLN A 208 -23.89 19.84 48.27
C GLN A 208 -24.47 20.83 49.29
N LYS A 209 -23.60 21.47 50.08
CA LYS A 209 -23.97 22.47 51.09
C LYS A 209 -22.86 23.50 51.24
N ASN A 210 -23.26 24.78 51.24
CA ASN A 210 -22.32 25.91 51.38
C ASN A 210 -21.60 25.92 52.74
N ILE A 211 -22.24 25.38 53.79
CA ILE A 211 -21.63 25.22 55.11
C ILE A 211 -22.22 23.99 55.80
N ILE A 212 -21.34 23.14 56.31
CA ILE A 212 -21.63 21.99 57.16
C ILE A 212 -20.83 22.23 58.44
N GLU A 213 -21.54 22.52 59.53
CA GLU A 213 -20.92 22.81 60.82
C GLU A 213 -21.50 21.92 61.91
N GLY A 214 -20.67 21.63 62.91
CA GLY A 214 -21.05 20.83 64.06
C GLY A 214 -20.17 21.09 65.26
N GLU A 215 -20.66 20.66 66.41
CA GLU A 215 -19.94 20.75 67.67
C GLU A 215 -19.72 19.35 68.24
N ALA A 216 -18.51 19.07 68.68
CA ALA A 216 -18.18 17.87 69.42
C ALA A 216 -17.65 18.24 70.81
N TYR A 217 -18.02 17.47 71.82
CA TYR A 217 -17.63 17.71 73.20
C TYR A 217 -16.83 16.51 73.72
N LEU A 218 -15.62 16.75 74.17
CA LEU A 218 -14.77 15.75 74.81
C LEU A 218 -15.14 15.69 76.30
N GLU A 219 -15.85 14.63 76.68
CA GLU A 219 -16.22 14.36 78.06
C GLU A 219 -15.07 13.63 78.74
N ILE A 220 -14.53 14.23 79.80
CA ILE A 220 -13.43 13.68 80.59
C ILE A 220 -13.96 13.39 81.98
N GLU A 221 -13.75 12.18 82.51
CA GLU A 221 -14.28 11.81 83.81
C GLU A 221 -13.77 12.78 84.89
N LYS A 222 -14.69 13.36 85.69
CA LYS A 222 -14.39 14.29 86.81
C LYS A 222 -13.67 15.59 86.40
N HIS A 223 -13.73 15.97 85.13
CA HIS A 223 -13.23 17.24 84.61
C HIS A 223 -14.32 17.93 83.78
N ALA A 224 -14.16 19.23 83.51
CA ALA A 224 -15.05 19.94 82.58
C ALA A 224 -14.91 19.39 81.16
N SER A 225 -16.01 19.35 80.42
CA SER A 225 -15.97 18.95 79.00
C SER A 225 -15.25 20.00 78.16
N LEU A 226 -14.49 19.55 77.16
CA LEU A 226 -13.79 20.43 76.22
C LEU A 226 -14.55 20.42 74.89
N GLY A 227 -15.08 21.58 74.48
CA GLY A 227 -15.82 21.72 73.22
C GLY A 227 -14.89 22.05 72.05
N ILE A 228 -15.21 21.50 70.86
CA ILE A 228 -14.58 21.86 69.59
C ILE A 228 -15.66 22.13 68.54
N LYS A 229 -15.44 23.18 67.75
CA LYS A 229 -16.25 23.47 66.56
C LYS A 229 -15.58 22.84 65.34
N ILE A 230 -16.33 22.20 64.48
CA ILE A 230 -15.82 21.61 63.23
C ILE A 230 -16.70 22.12 62.09
N SER A 231 -16.09 22.67 61.04
CA SER A 231 -16.83 23.14 59.88
C SER A 231 -16.12 22.83 58.56
N GLY A 232 -16.91 22.69 57.50
CA GLY A 232 -16.48 22.51 56.11
C GLY A 232 -17.60 22.88 55.15
N ALA A 233 -17.34 22.84 53.85
CA ALA A 233 -18.31 23.07 52.79
C ALA A 233 -18.19 21.97 51.73
N CYS A 234 -19.27 21.73 50.98
CA CYS A 234 -19.31 20.76 49.90
C CYS A 234 -19.73 21.43 48.59
N CYS A 235 -18.89 21.31 47.55
CA CYS A 235 -19.19 21.83 46.21
C CYS A 235 -19.54 20.70 45.22
N LYS A 236 -20.21 21.08 44.13
CA LYS A 236 -20.47 20.21 42.97
C LYS A 236 -19.15 19.75 42.34
N LEU A 237 -19.20 18.67 41.55
CA LEU A 237 -18.12 18.28 40.64
C LEU A 237 -17.68 19.50 39.79
N PRO A 238 -16.38 19.65 39.53
CA PRO A 238 -15.85 20.76 38.74
C PRO A 238 -16.42 20.74 37.32
N ASP A 239 -16.54 21.93 36.71
CA ASP A 239 -16.91 22.03 35.30
C ASP A 239 -15.76 21.47 34.43
N PRO A 240 -16.03 20.95 33.21
CA PRO A 240 -15.01 20.34 32.36
C PRO A 240 -13.85 21.32 32.09
N THR A 241 -12.62 20.83 32.29
CA THR A 241 -11.38 21.59 32.14
C THR A 241 -11.15 21.98 30.68
N ASP A 242 -11.35 21.02 29.76
CA ASP A 242 -11.19 21.25 28.32
C ASP A 242 -11.95 20.19 27.51
N THR A 243 -12.04 20.41 26.19
CA THR A 243 -12.56 19.45 25.22
C THR A 243 -11.43 18.92 24.35
N ILE A 244 -11.33 17.60 24.22
CA ILE A 244 -10.33 16.91 23.42
C ILE A 244 -11.01 16.34 22.19
N ASP A 245 -10.76 16.98 21.05
CA ASP A 245 -11.25 16.51 19.76
C ASP A 245 -10.33 15.43 19.18
N PHE A 246 -10.92 14.42 18.54
CA PHE A 246 -10.26 13.36 17.82
C PHE A 246 -10.82 13.35 16.39
N GLU A 247 -9.95 13.06 15.43
CA GLU A 247 -10.30 12.87 14.03
C GLU A 247 -9.54 11.65 13.53
N SER A 248 -10.28 10.58 13.23
CA SER A 248 -9.72 9.30 12.80
C SER A 248 -10.56 8.73 11.68
N PHE A 249 -9.93 7.99 10.75
CA PHE A 249 -10.68 7.14 9.82
C PHE A 249 -11.36 6.01 10.59
N VAL A 250 -12.53 5.58 10.13
CA VAL A 250 -13.25 4.44 10.72
C VAL A 250 -12.36 3.19 10.73
N ARG A 251 -12.39 2.42 11.83
CA ARG A 251 -11.54 1.25 12.14
C ARG A 251 -10.06 1.55 12.40
N GLU A 252 -9.61 2.79 12.27
CA GLU A 252 -8.28 3.21 12.72
C GLU A 252 -8.35 3.75 14.16
N LYS A 253 -7.25 3.59 14.90
CA LYS A 253 -7.13 4.10 16.27
C LYS A 253 -6.33 5.39 16.26
N GLN A 254 -6.81 6.41 16.95
CA GLN A 254 -6.08 7.64 17.19
C GLN A 254 -5.86 7.85 18.68
N THR A 255 -4.62 8.14 19.06
CA THR A 255 -4.26 8.44 20.45
C THR A 255 -3.92 9.92 20.61
N ARG A 256 -4.43 10.55 21.66
CA ARG A 256 -4.00 11.88 22.11
C ARG A 256 -3.54 11.82 23.56
N SER A 257 -2.47 12.55 23.85
CA SER A 257 -1.93 12.66 25.21
C SER A 257 -2.32 13.99 25.83
N VAL A 258 -2.99 13.93 26.98
CA VAL A 258 -3.31 15.09 27.81
C VAL A 258 -2.26 15.21 28.89
N ILE A 259 -1.57 16.34 28.97
CA ILE A 259 -0.54 16.54 30.00
C ILE A 259 -1.21 16.98 31.30
N ILE A 260 -1.08 16.15 32.33
CA ILE A 260 -1.60 16.42 33.68
C ILE A 260 -0.46 16.96 34.55
N MET A 261 -0.68 18.14 35.15
CA MET A 261 0.27 18.78 36.05
C MET A 261 -0.12 18.51 37.49
N ASN A 262 0.79 17.92 38.27
CA ASN A 262 0.67 17.82 39.72
C ASN A 262 1.35 19.03 40.37
N ASP A 263 0.56 19.94 40.93
CA ASP A 263 1.02 21.13 41.65
C ASP A 263 1.20 20.89 43.16
N SER A 264 0.88 19.69 43.64
CA SER A 264 1.07 19.26 45.02
C SER A 264 2.49 18.79 45.30
N ASN A 265 2.84 18.83 46.59
CA ASN A 265 4.07 18.23 47.13
C ASN A 265 3.92 16.73 47.42
N ALA A 266 2.73 16.16 47.21
CA ALA A 266 2.43 14.74 47.33
C ALA A 266 2.21 14.10 45.94
N PRO A 267 2.53 12.80 45.75
CA PRO A 267 2.31 12.13 44.48
C PRO A 267 0.81 11.87 44.26
N TRP A 268 0.30 12.19 43.08
CA TRP A 268 -1.08 11.86 42.73
C TRP A 268 -1.20 10.46 42.17
N ARG A 269 -2.19 9.71 42.66
CA ARG A 269 -2.64 8.44 42.10
C ARG A 269 -4.04 8.64 41.56
N LEU A 270 -4.12 9.03 40.29
CA LEU A 270 -5.38 9.36 39.63
C LEU A 270 -6.01 8.08 39.09
N LYS A 271 -7.22 7.77 39.56
CA LYS A 271 -8.08 6.76 38.95
C LYS A 271 -8.77 7.40 37.74
N ILE A 272 -8.62 6.76 36.58
CA ILE A 272 -9.18 7.23 35.32
C ILE A 272 -10.46 6.45 35.02
N GLU A 273 -11.53 7.18 34.73
CA GLU A 273 -12.81 6.63 34.29
C GLU A 273 -13.19 7.30 32.97
N VAL A 274 -13.29 6.50 31.90
CA VAL A 274 -13.70 6.95 30.56
C VAL A 274 -15.14 6.53 30.30
N LYS A 275 -15.95 7.44 29.79
CA LYS A 275 -17.31 7.17 29.28
C LYS A 275 -17.38 7.47 27.78
N GLY A 276 -18.13 6.66 27.06
CA GLY A 276 -18.30 6.73 25.60
C GLY A 276 -17.86 5.42 24.94
N ASP A 277 -18.57 5.00 23.89
CA ASP A 277 -18.46 3.64 23.35
C ASP A 277 -17.11 3.36 22.64
N TYR A 278 -16.49 4.40 22.08
CA TYR A 278 -15.28 4.30 21.26
C TYR A 278 -14.02 4.90 21.91
N PHE A 279 -14.10 5.32 23.18
CA PHE A 279 -12.98 5.93 23.90
C PHE A 279 -12.43 4.98 24.96
N SER A 280 -11.11 4.94 25.09
CA SER A 280 -10.42 4.13 26.11
C SER A 280 -9.15 4.82 26.61
N ALA A 281 -8.79 4.56 27.86
CA ALA A 281 -7.55 5.04 28.48
C ALA A 281 -7.12 4.08 29.59
N ASP A 282 -5.87 4.16 30.02
CA ASP A 282 -5.37 3.38 31.15
C ASP A 282 -6.11 3.74 32.44
N GLN A 283 -6.40 2.75 33.28
CA GLN A 283 -7.27 2.93 34.46
C GLN A 283 -6.62 3.70 35.61
N LEU A 284 -5.30 3.86 35.59
CA LEU A 284 -4.52 4.49 36.66
C LEU A 284 -3.38 5.32 36.06
N LEU A 285 -3.25 6.56 36.54
CA LEU A 285 -2.12 7.44 36.22
C LEU A 285 -1.42 7.88 37.50
N GLN A 286 -0.10 7.75 37.53
CA GLN A 286 0.73 8.24 38.63
C GLN A 286 1.46 9.51 38.19
N VAL A 287 1.25 10.60 38.94
CA VAL A 287 1.90 11.88 38.67
C VAL A 287 2.79 12.24 39.85
N PRO A 288 4.13 12.26 39.69
CA PRO A 288 5.03 12.63 40.78
C PRO A 288 4.80 14.07 41.25
N PRO A 289 5.20 14.41 42.49
CA PRO A 289 5.06 15.78 43.03
C PRO A 289 5.73 16.81 42.12
N LEU A 290 5.07 17.96 41.91
CA LEU A 290 5.59 19.09 41.12
C LEU A 290 6.03 18.71 39.69
N GLN A 291 5.46 17.65 39.11
CA GLN A 291 5.80 17.14 37.78
C GLN A 291 4.59 17.00 36.86
N LEU A 292 4.88 16.78 35.57
CA LEU A 292 3.91 16.53 34.52
C LEU A 292 3.88 15.03 34.18
N ALA A 293 2.70 14.48 33.92
CA ALA A 293 2.56 13.13 33.37
C ALA A 293 1.54 13.10 32.23
N PRO A 294 1.82 12.35 31.14
CA PRO A 294 0.89 12.19 30.03
C PRO A 294 -0.21 11.18 30.35
N CYS A 295 -1.47 11.59 30.19
CA CYS A 295 -2.63 10.70 30.14
C CYS A 295 -2.97 10.40 28.68
N VAL A 296 -2.76 9.17 28.22
CA VAL A 296 -3.04 8.77 26.84
C VAL A 296 -4.48 8.30 26.71
N VAL A 297 -5.26 8.96 25.85
CA VAL A 297 -6.63 8.59 25.49
C VAL A 297 -6.64 8.11 24.05
N THR A 298 -7.30 6.97 23.83
CA THR A 298 -7.44 6.32 22.52
C THR A 298 -8.89 6.40 22.05
N TYR A 299 -9.10 6.92 20.85
CA TYR A 299 -10.36 6.88 20.11
C TYR A 299 -10.28 5.80 19.03
N ALA A 300 -11.25 4.91 18.99
CA ALA A 300 -11.28 3.74 18.10
C ALA A 300 -12.70 3.53 17.51
N PRO A 301 -13.12 4.37 16.53
CA PRO A 301 -14.45 4.29 15.95
C PRO A 301 -14.64 3.06 15.07
N VAL A 302 -15.86 2.51 15.07
CA VAL A 302 -16.25 1.35 14.25
C VAL A 302 -17.19 1.72 13.11
N SER A 303 -17.88 2.87 13.23
CA SER A 303 -18.74 3.45 12.19
C SER A 303 -18.35 4.88 11.84
N MET A 304 -18.55 5.30 10.60
CA MET A 304 -18.37 6.72 10.20
C MET A 304 -19.48 7.61 10.79
N ASN A 305 -19.16 8.88 11.06
CA ASN A 305 -20.14 9.85 11.56
C ASN A 305 -20.07 11.18 10.81
N THR A 306 -21.04 12.06 11.08
CA THR A 306 -21.12 13.40 10.49
C THR A 306 -20.85 14.45 11.56
N ASP A 307 -20.67 15.71 11.14
CA ASP A 307 -20.48 16.84 12.07
C ASP A 307 -21.65 17.02 13.05
N GLU A 308 -22.82 16.46 12.75
CA GLU A 308 -24.00 16.47 13.62
C GLU A 308 -24.06 15.27 14.59
N THR A 309 -23.31 14.20 14.31
CA THR A 309 -23.38 12.90 15.01
C THR A 309 -22.02 12.48 15.58
N LEU A 310 -21.21 13.46 16.01
CA LEU A 310 -19.91 13.21 16.63
C LEU A 310 -20.02 12.29 17.85
N ASP A 311 -19.07 11.38 17.99
CA ASP A 311 -18.98 10.51 19.15
C ASP A 311 -18.62 11.36 20.36
N THR A 312 -19.43 11.29 21.42
CA THR A 312 -19.20 12.06 22.63
C THR A 312 -18.83 11.17 23.79
N GLY A 313 -17.87 11.63 24.59
CA GLY A 313 -17.39 10.92 25.76
C GLY A 313 -16.93 11.87 26.85
N SER A 314 -16.51 11.30 27.99
CA SER A 314 -15.88 12.07 29.06
C SER A 314 -14.75 11.27 29.69
N LEU A 315 -13.66 11.97 30.00
CA LEU A 315 -12.52 11.47 30.75
C LEU A 315 -12.56 12.10 32.14
N VAL A 316 -12.69 11.28 33.17
CA VAL A 316 -12.70 11.72 34.57
C VAL A 316 -11.47 11.16 35.26
N LEU A 317 -10.57 12.03 35.72
CA LEU A 317 -9.45 11.66 36.58
C LEU A 317 -9.76 12.09 38.01
N LYS A 318 -9.74 11.15 38.96
CA LYS A 318 -10.03 11.44 40.36
C LYS A 318 -8.98 10.88 41.32
N CYS A 319 -8.63 11.68 42.32
CA CYS A 319 -7.85 11.26 43.48
C CYS A 319 -8.59 11.70 44.75
N PRO A 320 -9.43 10.82 45.35
CA PRO A 320 -10.24 11.18 46.51
C PRO A 320 -9.45 11.54 47.77
N GLU A 321 -8.21 11.04 47.90
CA GLU A 321 -7.32 11.29 49.05
C GLU A 321 -6.73 12.71 49.05
N GLU A 322 -6.55 13.30 47.88
CA GLU A 322 -5.94 14.63 47.69
C GLU A 322 -6.98 15.66 47.20
N ASN A 323 -8.27 15.31 47.23
CA ASN A 323 -9.39 16.13 46.76
C ASN A 323 -9.25 16.64 45.31
N VAL A 324 -8.69 15.82 44.41
CA VAL A 324 -8.46 16.18 43.00
C VAL A 324 -9.52 15.54 42.10
N TYR A 325 -10.19 16.35 41.29
CA TYR A 325 -11.05 15.92 40.18
C TYR A 325 -10.72 16.74 38.93
N LEU A 326 -10.40 16.06 37.83
CA LEU A 326 -10.22 16.66 36.51
C LEU A 326 -11.18 15.99 35.54
N ILE A 327 -11.91 16.79 34.77
CA ILE A 327 -12.92 16.30 33.82
C ILE A 327 -12.60 16.88 32.46
N TYR A 328 -12.49 16.04 31.43
CA TYR A 328 -12.33 16.46 30.05
C TYR A 328 -13.49 15.90 29.22
N LEU A 329 -14.01 16.70 28.28
CA LEU A 329 -14.96 16.25 27.28
C LEU A 329 -14.20 15.62 26.12
N LEU A 330 -14.69 14.49 25.60
CA LEU A 330 -14.11 13.80 24.45
C LEU A 330 -15.06 13.94 23.26
N ARG A 331 -14.53 14.31 22.10
CA ARG A 331 -15.28 14.41 20.84
C ARG A 331 -14.55 13.68 19.74
N GLY A 332 -15.22 12.76 19.05
CA GLY A 332 -14.63 11.94 18.01
C GLY A 332 -15.34 12.14 16.68
N LYS A 333 -14.58 12.60 15.68
CA LYS A 333 -14.99 12.62 14.28
C LYS A 333 -14.43 11.38 13.58
N SER A 334 -15.32 10.55 13.06
CA SER A 334 -15.02 9.32 12.34
C SER A 334 -15.18 9.56 10.85
N LEU A 335 -14.05 9.71 10.16
CA LEU A 335 -14.00 9.93 8.72
C LEU A 335 -14.35 8.64 7.95
N PRO A 336 -14.78 8.75 6.67
CA PRO A 336 -14.97 7.59 5.80
C PRO A 336 -13.76 6.65 5.78
N PRO A 337 -13.93 5.36 5.49
CA PRO A 337 -12.83 4.40 5.49
C PRO A 337 -11.70 4.84 4.58
N ARG A 338 -10.46 4.57 4.99
CA ARG A 338 -9.29 4.80 4.13
C ARG A 338 -9.35 3.87 2.91
N VAL A 339 -8.86 4.35 1.77
CA VAL A 339 -8.70 3.50 0.57
C VAL A 339 -7.86 2.27 0.92
N THR A 340 -8.34 1.10 0.52
CA THR A 340 -7.69 -0.19 0.85
C THR A 340 -6.36 -0.29 0.11
N GLU A 341 -6.40 -0.02 -1.19
CA GLU A 341 -5.23 0.01 -2.08
C GLU A 341 -5.53 0.85 -3.32
N ASN A 342 -4.49 1.50 -3.85
CA ASN A 342 -4.50 2.17 -5.15
C ASN A 342 -3.78 1.28 -6.15
N ILE A 343 -4.51 0.76 -7.14
CA ILE A 343 -4.02 -0.23 -8.08
C ILE A 343 -3.80 0.43 -9.44
N VAL A 344 -2.60 0.31 -10.00
CA VAL A 344 -2.31 0.75 -11.37
C VAL A 344 -2.01 -0.48 -12.23
N ARG A 345 -2.65 -0.59 -13.39
CA ARG A 345 -2.41 -1.66 -14.38
C ARG A 345 -2.26 -1.09 -15.77
N ARG A 346 -1.37 -1.71 -16.55
CA ARG A 346 -1.20 -1.46 -17.99
C ARG A 346 -1.72 -2.68 -18.72
N ILE A 347 -2.76 -2.51 -19.54
CA ILE A 347 -3.49 -3.62 -20.15
C ILE A 347 -3.61 -3.35 -21.66
N PRO A 348 -3.27 -4.30 -22.55
CA PRO A 348 -3.53 -4.12 -23.98
C PRO A 348 -5.03 -4.12 -24.28
N ALA A 349 -5.48 -3.24 -25.18
CA ALA A 349 -6.86 -3.28 -25.67
C ALA A 349 -7.22 -4.67 -26.21
N LYS A 350 -8.49 -5.06 -26.11
CA LYS A 350 -9.07 -6.35 -26.55
C LYS A 350 -8.55 -7.58 -25.81
N THR A 351 -7.83 -7.39 -24.72
CA THR A 351 -7.44 -8.46 -23.81
C THR A 351 -8.42 -8.53 -22.65
N LYS A 352 -8.95 -9.72 -22.36
CA LYS A 352 -9.75 -9.93 -21.14
C LYS A 352 -8.81 -9.99 -19.94
N TYR A 353 -9.01 -9.10 -18.99
CA TYR A 353 -8.22 -9.05 -17.76
C TYR A 353 -9.14 -9.33 -16.56
N THR A 354 -8.70 -10.17 -15.63
CA THR A 354 -9.43 -10.43 -14.39
C THR A 354 -8.64 -9.83 -13.24
N GLU A 355 -9.19 -8.80 -12.61
CA GLU A 355 -8.62 -8.19 -11.43
C GLU A 355 -9.07 -8.94 -10.18
N LEU A 356 -8.13 -9.13 -9.26
CA LEU A 356 -8.32 -9.81 -8.00
C LEU A 356 -8.22 -8.78 -6.87
N LEU A 357 -9.33 -8.54 -6.18
CA LEU A 357 -9.42 -7.56 -5.10
C LEU A 357 -9.60 -8.29 -3.76
N PRO A 358 -8.61 -8.30 -2.85
CA PRO A 358 -8.74 -8.95 -1.56
C PRO A 358 -9.77 -8.25 -0.65
N VAL A 359 -10.92 -8.87 -0.39
CA VAL A 359 -11.97 -8.29 0.46
C VAL A 359 -11.85 -8.88 1.85
N HIS A 360 -11.58 -8.03 2.85
CA HIS A 360 -11.46 -8.45 4.25
C HIS A 360 -12.80 -8.30 4.99
N ASN A 361 -13.15 -9.30 5.81
CA ASN A 361 -14.26 -9.23 6.76
C ASN A 361 -13.72 -9.01 8.17
N TRP A 362 -14.05 -7.85 8.74
CA TRP A 362 -13.63 -7.41 10.06
C TRP A 362 -14.58 -7.81 11.19
N LEU A 363 -15.70 -8.47 10.89
CA LEU A 363 -16.63 -9.00 11.88
C LEU A 363 -16.32 -10.48 12.20
N ASP A 364 -16.72 -10.87 13.40
CA ASP A 364 -16.68 -12.25 13.90
C ASP A 364 -17.79 -13.16 13.31
N ARG A 365 -18.57 -12.64 12.37
CA ARG A 365 -19.62 -13.34 11.62
C ARG A 365 -19.41 -13.18 10.12
N GLN A 366 -19.95 -14.09 9.34
CA GLN A 366 -19.97 -13.97 7.89
C GLN A 366 -20.67 -12.67 7.47
N GLN A 367 -20.07 -11.93 6.55
CA GLN A 367 -20.63 -10.72 5.96
C GLN A 367 -20.92 -10.94 4.48
N ARG A 368 -22.02 -10.35 4.02
CA ARG A 368 -22.34 -10.19 2.61
C ARG A 368 -22.05 -8.75 2.22
N PHE A 369 -21.16 -8.57 1.26
CA PHE A 369 -20.86 -7.27 0.66
C PHE A 369 -21.66 -7.10 -0.63
N HIS A 370 -22.22 -5.91 -0.81
CA HIS A 370 -22.71 -5.43 -2.09
C HIS A 370 -21.57 -4.71 -2.81
N CYS A 371 -21.13 -5.23 -3.94
CA CYS A 371 -20.08 -4.63 -4.76
C CYS A 371 -20.69 -3.63 -5.74
N LYS A 372 -20.11 -2.43 -5.81
CA LYS A 372 -20.43 -1.40 -6.80
C LYS A 372 -19.14 -0.93 -7.47
N ILE A 373 -19.09 -1.06 -8.79
CA ILE A 373 -17.97 -0.60 -9.62
C ILE A 373 -18.41 0.69 -10.29
N GLU A 374 -17.71 1.79 -10.03
CA GLU A 374 -18.03 3.11 -10.57
C GLU A 374 -16.84 3.66 -11.33
N TRP A 375 -17.06 4.09 -12.58
CA TRP A 375 -16.07 4.88 -13.30
C TRP A 375 -16.10 6.31 -12.76
N MET A 376 -14.98 6.73 -12.17
CA MET A 376 -14.77 8.08 -11.69
C MET A 376 -14.34 8.93 -12.88
N LYS A 377 -15.20 9.86 -13.29
CA LYS A 377 -14.85 10.86 -14.29
C LYS A 377 -13.94 11.88 -13.62
N ASP A 378 -12.78 12.16 -14.22
CA ASP A 378 -11.98 13.30 -13.81
C ASP A 378 -12.79 14.58 -14.02
N TYR A 379 -12.99 15.33 -12.94
CA TYR A 379 -13.83 16.53 -12.92
C TYR A 379 -13.19 17.74 -13.63
N ASP A 380 -11.92 17.66 -14.00
CA ASP A 380 -11.12 18.79 -14.50
C ASP A 380 -11.24 19.05 -16.02
N ASP A 381 -11.98 18.25 -16.77
CA ASP A 381 -12.13 18.47 -18.21
C ASP A 381 -13.60 18.76 -18.60
N HIS A 382 -13.98 20.04 -18.51
CA HIS A 382 -15.29 20.57 -18.90
C HIS A 382 -15.61 20.45 -20.41
N ASN A 383 -14.86 19.65 -21.17
CA ASN A 383 -14.96 19.55 -22.62
C ASN A 383 -15.20 18.12 -23.16
N TYR A 384 -15.59 17.17 -22.31
CA TYR A 384 -15.90 15.81 -22.76
C TYR A 384 -17.34 15.69 -23.29
N ASP A 385 -17.50 15.78 -24.60
CA ASP A 385 -18.67 15.22 -25.29
C ASP A 385 -18.70 13.71 -24.97
N HIS A 386 -19.84 13.16 -24.51
CA HIS A 386 -19.99 11.76 -24.09
C HIS A 386 -19.72 10.72 -25.20
N LYS A 387 -19.20 11.16 -26.36
CA LYS A 387 -18.92 10.36 -27.56
C LYS A 387 -17.50 9.82 -27.64
N GLU A 388 -16.59 10.20 -26.75
CA GLU A 388 -15.17 9.83 -26.86
C GLU A 388 -14.76 8.61 -26.02
N VAL A 389 -15.59 8.16 -25.08
CA VAL A 389 -15.23 6.99 -24.25
C VAL A 389 -15.39 5.72 -25.07
N PRO A 390 -14.33 4.90 -25.21
CA PRO A 390 -14.44 3.64 -25.93
C PRO A 390 -15.30 2.65 -25.17
N ILE A 391 -15.90 1.73 -25.90
CA ILE A 391 -16.74 0.69 -25.32
C ILE A 391 -15.88 -0.18 -24.40
N TYR A 392 -16.31 -0.30 -23.15
CA TYR A 392 -15.67 -1.14 -22.16
C TYR A 392 -16.71 -1.94 -21.37
N SER A 393 -16.25 -2.98 -20.69
CA SER A 393 -17.01 -3.79 -19.76
C SER A 393 -16.13 -4.01 -18.53
N PHE A 394 -16.60 -3.58 -17.36
CA PHE A 394 -15.97 -3.91 -16.08
C PHE A 394 -17.05 -4.47 -15.15
N VAL A 395 -17.11 -5.80 -15.03
CA VAL A 395 -18.21 -6.48 -14.36
C VAL A 395 -17.67 -7.50 -13.38
N GLY A 396 -18.30 -7.57 -12.20
CA GLY A 396 -18.11 -8.65 -11.25
C GLY A 396 -19.42 -8.96 -10.53
N ASN A 397 -19.37 -9.84 -9.54
CA ASN A 397 -20.57 -10.25 -8.80
C ASN A 397 -21.10 -9.12 -7.91
N GLU A 398 -22.39 -8.77 -8.05
CA GLU A 398 -23.02 -7.73 -7.20
C GLU A 398 -22.98 -8.07 -5.70
N LYS A 399 -23.01 -9.35 -5.35
CA LYS A 399 -23.00 -9.84 -3.97
C LYS A 399 -21.80 -10.74 -3.74
N PHE A 400 -21.07 -10.50 -2.66
CA PHE A 400 -19.87 -11.24 -2.32
C PHE A 400 -19.84 -11.61 -0.83
N ASP A 401 -19.79 -12.91 -0.53
CA ASP A 401 -19.82 -13.42 0.84
C ASP A 401 -18.41 -13.75 1.34
N VAL A 402 -18.03 -13.17 2.48
CA VAL A 402 -16.73 -13.35 3.12
C VAL A 402 -16.91 -13.93 4.53
N PRO A 403 -16.27 -15.06 4.87
CA PRO A 403 -16.35 -15.65 6.21
C PRO A 403 -15.81 -14.73 7.31
N ALA A 404 -16.21 -14.98 8.55
CA ALA A 404 -15.78 -14.23 9.73
C ALA A 404 -14.26 -14.10 9.84
N ASN A 405 -13.75 -12.90 10.17
CA ASN A 405 -12.34 -12.61 10.40
C ASN A 405 -11.39 -13.16 9.31
N SER A 406 -11.85 -13.18 8.06
CA SER A 406 -11.11 -13.78 6.94
C SER A 406 -11.04 -12.83 5.75
N GLN A 407 -10.30 -13.22 4.71
CA GLN A 407 -10.21 -12.50 3.45
C GLN A 407 -10.52 -13.43 2.29
N ARG A 408 -11.15 -12.91 1.23
CA ARG A 408 -11.34 -13.61 -0.04
C ARG A 408 -11.13 -12.67 -1.20
N ASP A 409 -10.56 -13.20 -2.28
CA ASP A 409 -10.35 -12.43 -3.50
C ASP A 409 -11.65 -12.32 -4.29
N TYR A 410 -12.06 -11.08 -4.55
CA TYR A 410 -13.16 -10.75 -5.44
C TYR A 410 -12.64 -10.65 -6.87
N HIS A 411 -13.30 -11.34 -7.80
CA HIS A 411 -12.90 -11.40 -9.19
C HIS A 411 -13.76 -10.45 -10.02
N ALA A 412 -13.13 -9.47 -10.67
CA ALA A 412 -13.80 -8.53 -11.57
C ALA A 412 -13.17 -8.61 -12.96
N MET A 413 -13.99 -8.83 -14.00
CA MET A 413 -13.52 -8.97 -15.37
C MET A 413 -13.61 -7.63 -16.10
N PHE A 414 -12.46 -7.15 -16.58
CA PHE A 414 -12.31 -5.96 -17.39
C PHE A 414 -12.02 -6.31 -18.86
N TYR A 415 -12.63 -5.56 -19.77
CA TYR A 415 -12.39 -5.64 -21.21
C TYR A 415 -12.67 -4.27 -21.85
N CYS A 416 -11.79 -3.81 -22.73
CA CYS A 416 -11.97 -2.57 -23.48
C CYS A 416 -11.56 -2.75 -24.95
N TYR A 417 -12.28 -2.11 -25.88
CA TYR A 417 -12.01 -2.25 -27.32
C TYR A 417 -10.92 -1.33 -27.85
N ASP A 418 -10.64 -0.20 -27.21
CA ASP A 418 -9.69 0.80 -27.71
C ASP A 418 -8.79 1.31 -26.59
N LYS A 419 -7.72 2.03 -26.95
CA LYS A 419 -6.81 2.62 -25.98
C LYS A 419 -7.50 3.72 -25.16
N TRP A 420 -7.31 3.71 -23.85
CA TRP A 420 -7.95 4.65 -22.93
C TRP A 420 -7.35 4.57 -21.52
N ASN A 421 -7.52 5.63 -20.74
CA ASN A 421 -7.22 5.62 -19.31
C ASN A 421 -8.50 5.64 -18.49
N PHE A 422 -8.72 4.63 -17.66
CA PHE A 422 -9.87 4.56 -16.76
C PHE A 422 -9.44 4.70 -15.31
N HIS A 423 -10.20 5.47 -14.54
CA HIS A 423 -10.10 5.53 -13.08
C HIS A 423 -11.41 4.97 -12.48
N PHE A 424 -11.35 3.83 -11.83
CA PHE A 424 -12.49 3.15 -11.24
C PHE A 424 -12.41 3.17 -9.72
N LYS A 425 -13.57 3.35 -9.08
CA LYS A 425 -13.76 3.11 -7.65
C LYS A 425 -14.61 1.85 -7.46
N VAL A 426 -14.03 0.83 -6.83
CA VAL A 426 -14.72 -0.43 -6.51
C VAL A 426 -15.03 -0.46 -5.03
N THR A 427 -16.32 -0.36 -4.68
CA THR A 427 -16.80 -0.26 -3.30
C THR A 427 -17.51 -1.53 -2.88
N PHE A 428 -17.17 -2.06 -1.70
CA PHE A 428 -17.80 -3.21 -1.05
C PHE A 428 -18.53 -2.75 0.20
N THR A 429 -19.86 -2.64 0.15
CA THR A 429 -20.70 -2.16 1.25
C THR A 429 -21.40 -3.30 1.96
N ASN A 430 -21.41 -3.34 3.29
CA ASN A 430 -22.12 -4.34 4.08
C ASN A 430 -23.57 -3.91 4.40
N ASP A 431 -24.31 -4.75 5.12
CA ASP A 431 -25.70 -4.46 5.52
C ASP A 431 -25.83 -3.27 6.50
N GLU A 432 -24.75 -2.92 7.22
CA GLU A 432 -24.68 -1.80 8.16
C GLU A 432 -24.26 -0.48 7.49
N GLN A 433 -24.24 -0.42 6.15
CA GLN A 433 -23.77 0.71 5.33
C GLN A 433 -22.27 1.06 5.49
N GLU A 434 -21.52 0.24 6.22
CA GLU A 434 -20.06 0.32 6.29
C GLU A 434 -19.42 -0.30 5.06
N TYR A 435 -18.27 0.21 4.64
CA TYR A 435 -17.65 -0.23 3.39
C TYR A 435 -16.13 -0.23 3.44
N GLN A 436 -15.55 -0.91 2.44
CA GLN A 436 -14.16 -0.77 2.04
C GLN A 436 -14.12 -0.60 0.52
N PHE A 437 -13.11 0.08 0.00
CA PHE A 437 -13.02 0.32 -1.43
C PHE A 437 -11.59 0.32 -1.94
N TYR A 438 -11.49 0.12 -3.24
CA TYR A 438 -10.27 0.17 -4.03
C TYR A 438 -10.40 1.29 -5.07
N GLU A 439 -9.29 1.97 -5.33
CA GLU A 439 -9.17 2.85 -6.48
C GLU A 439 -8.25 2.19 -7.50
N ILE A 440 -8.69 2.12 -8.75
CA ILE A 440 -8.03 1.36 -9.80
C ILE A 440 -7.86 2.24 -11.02
N GLU A 441 -6.61 2.41 -11.44
CA GLU A 441 -6.21 3.10 -12.65
C GLU A 441 -5.78 2.08 -13.71
N TYR A 442 -6.54 2.00 -14.79
CA TYR A 442 -6.21 1.18 -15.95
C TYR A 442 -5.71 2.05 -17.10
N GLU A 443 -4.44 1.86 -17.46
CA GLU A 443 -3.84 2.38 -18.69
C GLU A 443 -4.03 1.34 -19.79
N VAL A 444 -5.05 1.52 -20.62
CA VAL A 444 -5.32 0.63 -21.76
C VAL A 444 -4.46 1.08 -22.95
N THR A 445 -3.50 0.24 -23.30
CA THR A 445 -2.55 0.45 -24.39
C THR A 445 -3.10 -0.05 -25.73
N GLU A 446 -2.37 0.18 -26.83
CA GLU A 446 -2.76 -0.31 -28.14
C GLU A 446 -2.89 -1.85 -28.16
N PRO A 447 -3.80 -2.40 -28.99
CA PRO A 447 -4.04 -3.84 -29.02
C PRO A 447 -2.82 -4.57 -29.54
N GLU A 448 -2.53 -5.72 -28.92
CA GLU A 448 -1.56 -6.67 -29.44
C GLU A 448 -2.10 -7.41 -30.67
N VAL A 449 -1.21 -8.11 -31.38
CA VAL A 449 -1.58 -8.95 -32.54
C VAL A 449 -2.64 -9.95 -32.11
N ILE A 450 -3.79 -9.88 -32.76
CA ILE A 450 -4.96 -10.69 -32.40
C ILE A 450 -4.76 -12.13 -32.84
N GLU A 451 -4.26 -12.32 -34.06
CA GLU A 451 -4.04 -13.62 -34.67
C GLU A 451 -2.94 -13.54 -35.73
N SER A 452 -2.14 -14.59 -35.84
CA SER A 452 -1.12 -14.75 -36.89
C SER A 452 -1.62 -15.75 -37.96
N ILE A 453 -1.84 -15.26 -39.18
CA ILE A 453 -2.42 -15.99 -40.30
C ILE A 453 -1.32 -16.38 -41.29
N LYS A 454 -1.24 -17.66 -41.64
CA LYS A 454 -0.25 -18.18 -42.59
C LYS A 454 -0.83 -18.26 -43.99
N LEU A 455 -0.24 -17.53 -44.94
CA LEU A 455 -0.63 -17.52 -46.35
C LEU A 455 0.52 -18.06 -47.19
N THR A 456 0.34 -19.25 -47.76
CA THR A 456 1.32 -19.87 -48.65
C THR A 456 0.70 -20.16 -50.01
N THR A 457 1.32 -19.65 -51.07
CA THR A 457 0.89 -19.87 -52.46
C THR A 457 2.10 -19.91 -53.39
N THR A 458 1.91 -20.42 -54.59
CA THR A 458 2.91 -20.29 -55.65
C THR A 458 2.86 -18.89 -56.25
N VAL A 459 4.03 -18.37 -56.64
CA VAL A 459 4.16 -17.10 -57.35
C VAL A 459 3.23 -17.08 -58.58
N ARG A 460 2.59 -15.93 -58.83
CA ARG A 460 1.56 -15.69 -59.87
C ARG A 460 0.24 -16.44 -59.66
N SER A 461 0.03 -17.05 -58.49
CA SER A 461 -1.24 -17.68 -58.10
C SER A 461 -1.83 -16.95 -56.90
N GLU A 462 -3.11 -16.60 -56.97
CA GLU A 462 -3.80 -15.97 -55.83
C GLU A 462 -4.31 -17.01 -54.83
N ILE A 463 -4.27 -16.65 -53.54
CA ILE A 463 -4.97 -17.37 -52.47
C ILE A 463 -5.87 -16.40 -51.72
N CYS A 464 -7.03 -16.88 -51.28
CA CYS A 464 -8.01 -16.12 -50.52
C CYS A 464 -8.18 -16.74 -49.13
N TYR A 465 -7.94 -15.96 -48.08
CA TYR A 465 -8.21 -16.33 -46.71
C TYR A 465 -9.49 -15.65 -46.21
N PRO A 466 -10.52 -16.41 -45.80
CA PRO A 466 -11.74 -15.85 -45.22
C PRO A 466 -11.55 -15.59 -43.72
N LEU A 467 -11.18 -14.37 -43.35
CA LEU A 467 -11.06 -13.96 -41.94
C LEU A 467 -12.46 -13.77 -41.33
N LYS A 468 -12.80 -14.54 -40.30
CA LYS A 468 -14.04 -14.37 -39.55
C LYS A 468 -13.93 -13.14 -38.66
N PHE A 469 -14.80 -12.15 -38.87
CA PHE A 469 -14.90 -10.96 -38.03
C PHE A 469 -16.28 -10.89 -37.40
N GLU A 470 -16.37 -10.55 -36.11
CA GLU A 470 -17.62 -10.50 -35.35
C GLU A 470 -17.94 -9.06 -34.94
N ASN A 471 -19.20 -8.67 -35.09
CA ASN A 471 -19.76 -7.45 -34.53
C ASN A 471 -20.62 -7.80 -33.32
N PRO A 472 -20.10 -7.68 -32.09
CA PRO A 472 -20.86 -7.96 -30.87
C PRO A 472 -21.81 -6.82 -30.47
N LEU A 473 -21.76 -5.68 -31.17
CA LEU A 473 -22.48 -4.46 -30.80
C LEU A 473 -23.91 -4.46 -31.36
N GLU A 474 -24.78 -3.67 -30.73
CA GLU A 474 -26.19 -3.53 -31.12
C GLU A 474 -26.43 -2.57 -32.29
N TYR A 475 -25.35 -2.04 -32.88
CA TYR A 475 -25.39 -1.12 -34.02
C TYR A 475 -24.47 -1.56 -35.15
N ILE A 476 -24.71 -1.00 -36.34
CA ILE A 476 -23.93 -1.27 -37.54
C ILE A 476 -22.52 -0.70 -37.38
N ILE A 477 -21.50 -1.49 -37.72
CA ILE A 477 -20.10 -1.04 -37.77
C ILE A 477 -19.61 -0.98 -39.20
N LYS A 478 -18.71 -0.03 -39.49
CA LYS A 478 -18.00 0.05 -40.77
C LYS A 478 -16.55 -0.37 -40.57
N LEU A 479 -16.13 -1.34 -41.37
CA LEU A 479 -14.76 -1.82 -41.40
C LEU A 479 -13.97 -1.15 -42.52
N LYS A 480 -12.72 -0.80 -42.21
CA LYS A 480 -11.67 -0.39 -43.15
C LYS A 480 -10.43 -1.20 -42.85
N ALA A 481 -9.52 -1.32 -43.80
CA ALA A 481 -8.25 -1.99 -43.59
C ALA A 481 -7.12 -1.15 -44.17
N ASN A 482 -5.95 -1.23 -43.55
CA ASN A 482 -4.71 -0.64 -44.02
C ASN A 482 -3.63 -1.72 -44.04
N CYS A 483 -2.94 -1.85 -45.18
CA CYS A 483 -1.82 -2.75 -45.36
C CYS A 483 -0.86 -2.10 -46.35
N LEU A 484 0.42 -1.98 -45.98
CA LEU A 484 1.44 -1.37 -46.84
C LEU A 484 2.00 -2.35 -47.90
N ASN A 485 1.68 -3.66 -47.80
CA ASN A 485 2.21 -4.66 -48.72
C ASN A 485 1.43 -4.69 -50.04
N PRO A 486 2.09 -4.54 -51.21
CA PRO A 486 1.44 -4.45 -52.51
C PRO A 486 0.81 -5.76 -52.99
N PHE A 487 1.22 -6.90 -52.43
CA PHE A 487 0.69 -8.23 -52.81
C PHE A 487 -0.54 -8.64 -52.00
N ILE A 488 -0.98 -7.80 -51.05
CA ILE A 488 -2.14 -8.05 -50.19
C ILE A 488 -3.28 -7.12 -50.56
N THR A 489 -4.46 -7.71 -50.78
CA THR A 489 -5.70 -6.95 -51.01
C THR A 489 -6.77 -7.43 -50.05
N VAL A 490 -7.35 -6.50 -49.28
CA VAL A 490 -8.45 -6.77 -48.36
C VAL A 490 -9.74 -6.17 -48.92
N LYS A 491 -10.83 -6.95 -49.00
CA LYS A 491 -12.13 -6.47 -49.51
C LYS A 491 -12.88 -5.59 -48.51
N VAL A 492 -12.51 -4.31 -48.46
CA VAL A 492 -13.09 -3.24 -47.61
C VAL A 492 -13.27 -1.94 -48.44
N PRO A 493 -14.13 -0.98 -48.03
CA PRO A 493 -14.92 -0.93 -46.80
C PRO A 493 -16.08 -1.93 -46.81
N ARG A 494 -16.44 -2.43 -45.62
CA ARG A 494 -17.56 -3.36 -45.43
C ARG A 494 -18.44 -2.91 -44.28
N LEU A 495 -19.75 -2.99 -44.44
CA LEU A 495 -20.73 -2.70 -43.39
C LEU A 495 -21.16 -4.01 -42.75
N MET A 496 -21.15 -4.07 -41.42
CA MET A 496 -21.56 -5.26 -40.68
C MET A 496 -22.81 -4.98 -39.84
N PRO A 497 -23.86 -5.81 -39.95
CA PRO A 497 -25.05 -5.72 -39.10
C PRO A 497 -24.74 -5.89 -37.60
N PRO A 498 -25.62 -5.40 -36.71
CA PRO A 498 -25.54 -5.67 -35.28
C PRO A 498 -25.50 -7.16 -34.94
N GLN A 499 -24.80 -7.54 -33.88
CA GLN A 499 -24.80 -8.90 -33.30
C GLN A 499 -24.61 -10.02 -34.35
N SER A 500 -23.73 -9.80 -35.32
CA SER A 500 -23.52 -10.68 -36.46
C SER A 500 -22.05 -11.01 -36.66
N TYR A 501 -21.75 -11.97 -37.53
CA TYR A 501 -20.39 -12.26 -37.97
C TYR A 501 -20.36 -12.35 -39.48
N GLU A 502 -19.23 -11.94 -40.08
CA GLU A 502 -19.01 -12.03 -41.52
C GLU A 502 -17.57 -12.41 -41.83
N TYR A 503 -17.33 -13.00 -43.00
CA TYR A 503 -16.00 -13.37 -43.47
C TYR A 503 -15.43 -12.28 -44.39
N ILE A 504 -14.33 -11.67 -44.00
CA ILE A 504 -13.57 -10.70 -44.79
C ILE A 504 -12.51 -11.46 -45.59
N SER A 505 -12.57 -11.34 -46.92
CA SER A 505 -11.60 -11.98 -47.80
C SER A 505 -10.29 -11.18 -47.85
N ILE A 506 -9.20 -11.82 -47.45
CA ILE A 506 -7.83 -11.34 -47.61
C ILE A 506 -7.21 -12.12 -48.78
N TYR A 507 -6.80 -11.40 -49.82
CA TYR A 507 -6.14 -11.98 -50.99
C TYR A 507 -4.65 -11.76 -50.92
N PHE A 508 -3.89 -12.81 -51.20
CA PHE A 508 -2.44 -12.77 -51.36
C PHE A 508 -2.07 -13.22 -52.77
N HIS A 509 -1.41 -12.34 -53.53
CA HIS A 509 -0.99 -12.59 -54.90
C HIS A 509 0.48 -12.17 -55.10
N PRO A 510 1.44 -13.03 -54.72
CA PRO A 510 2.87 -12.73 -54.86
C PRO A 510 3.31 -12.85 -56.32
N LEU A 511 4.03 -11.84 -56.82
CA LEU A 511 4.66 -11.87 -58.16
C LEU A 511 6.11 -12.38 -58.13
N LEU A 512 6.75 -12.33 -56.95
CA LEU A 512 8.11 -12.79 -56.71
C LEU A 512 8.14 -13.74 -55.51
N PRO A 513 9.10 -14.68 -55.44
CA PRO A 513 9.28 -15.49 -54.25
C PRO A 513 9.56 -14.62 -53.03
N CYS A 514 8.84 -14.85 -51.93
CA CYS A 514 8.99 -14.08 -50.70
C CYS A 514 8.73 -14.95 -49.46
N ASP A 515 9.32 -14.54 -48.34
CA ASP A 515 9.10 -15.09 -47.00
C ASP A 515 9.18 -13.91 -46.02
N GLU A 516 8.03 -13.34 -45.67
CA GLU A 516 7.94 -12.10 -44.87
C GLU A 516 6.72 -12.10 -43.94
N SER A 517 6.83 -11.38 -42.82
CA SER A 517 5.71 -11.09 -41.91
C SER A 517 5.27 -9.63 -42.05
N VAL A 518 3.97 -9.40 -42.24
CA VAL A 518 3.39 -8.05 -42.37
C VAL A 518 2.18 -7.92 -41.47
N ILE A 519 1.96 -6.74 -40.88
CA ILE A 519 0.76 -6.45 -40.09
C ILE A 519 -0.31 -5.83 -40.98
N VAL A 520 -1.54 -6.35 -40.88
CA VAL A 520 -2.75 -5.78 -41.48
C VAL A 520 -3.63 -5.22 -40.38
N ASP A 521 -3.89 -3.92 -40.49
CA ASP A 521 -4.67 -3.17 -39.52
C ASP A 521 -6.11 -3.02 -40.01
N ILE A 522 -7.06 -3.70 -39.35
CA ILE A 522 -8.49 -3.57 -39.64
C ILE A 522 -9.13 -2.61 -38.63
N TYR A 523 -9.65 -1.47 -39.10
CA TYR A 523 -10.31 -0.48 -38.27
C TYR A 523 -11.82 -0.66 -38.28
N SER A 524 -12.43 -0.67 -37.09
CA SER A 524 -13.87 -0.58 -36.88
C SER A 524 -14.24 0.79 -36.31
N THR A 525 -15.37 1.36 -36.73
CA THR A 525 -15.82 2.69 -36.31
C THR A 525 -15.95 2.90 -34.80
N TYR A 526 -16.27 1.84 -34.04
CA TYR A 526 -16.48 1.93 -32.59
C TYR A 526 -15.65 0.93 -31.76
N MET A 527 -15.01 -0.04 -32.43
CA MET A 527 -14.19 -1.07 -31.77
C MET A 527 -12.68 -0.86 -32.00
N GLY A 528 -12.30 0.29 -32.56
CA GLY A 528 -10.90 0.65 -32.80
C GLY A 528 -10.16 -0.27 -33.77
N LEU A 529 -8.86 -0.41 -33.56
CA LEU A 529 -7.88 -1.06 -34.43
C LEU A 529 -7.72 -2.57 -34.15
N PHE A 530 -7.85 -3.44 -35.15
CA PHE A 530 -7.62 -4.89 -35.07
C PHE A 530 -6.37 -5.28 -35.87
N PRO A 531 -5.20 -5.43 -35.23
CA PRO A 531 -3.98 -5.83 -35.91
C PRO A 531 -3.92 -7.35 -36.09
N TYR A 532 -3.72 -7.79 -37.32
CA TYR A 532 -3.49 -9.19 -37.69
C TYR A 532 -2.11 -9.35 -38.31
N GLU A 533 -1.35 -10.35 -37.87
CA GLU A 533 -0.06 -10.67 -38.50
C GLU A 533 -0.31 -11.62 -39.66
N LEU A 534 0.18 -11.29 -40.85
CA LEU A 534 0.19 -12.17 -42.01
C LEU A 534 1.61 -12.70 -42.25
N GLN A 535 1.77 -14.01 -42.16
CA GLN A 535 3.01 -14.70 -42.52
C GLN A 535 2.89 -15.15 -43.97
N LEU A 536 3.56 -14.41 -44.86
CA LEU A 536 3.45 -14.51 -46.31
C LEU A 536 4.57 -15.36 -46.87
N ARG A 537 4.21 -16.40 -47.64
CA ARG A 537 5.17 -17.27 -48.32
C ARG A 537 4.80 -17.49 -49.78
N GLY A 538 5.55 -16.88 -50.68
CA GLY A 538 5.49 -17.08 -52.12
C GLY A 538 6.52 -18.11 -52.58
N VAL A 539 6.08 -19.33 -52.92
CA VAL A 539 6.98 -20.39 -53.44
C VAL A 539 7.20 -20.18 -54.95
N PRO A 540 8.39 -20.45 -55.51
CA PRO A 540 8.61 -20.36 -56.96
C PRO A 540 7.53 -21.08 -57.77
N ALA A 541 7.12 -20.46 -58.87
CA ALA A 541 6.10 -21.01 -59.74
C ALA A 541 6.54 -22.34 -60.36
N PRO A 542 5.61 -23.29 -60.57
CA PRO A 542 5.94 -24.53 -61.25
C PRO A 542 6.38 -24.27 -62.70
N PRO A 543 7.18 -25.16 -63.30
CA PRO A 543 7.50 -25.09 -64.72
C PRO A 543 6.25 -25.09 -65.60
N GLU A 544 6.33 -24.36 -66.72
CA GLU A 544 5.29 -24.33 -67.74
C GLU A 544 5.08 -25.71 -68.38
N ARG A 545 3.99 -25.85 -69.13
CA ARG A 545 3.71 -27.12 -69.83
C ARG A 545 4.82 -27.44 -70.83
N VAL A 546 5.24 -28.71 -70.84
CA VAL A 546 6.28 -29.20 -71.74
C VAL A 546 5.90 -28.94 -73.19
N THR A 547 6.76 -28.23 -73.90
CA THR A 547 6.59 -27.95 -75.33
C THR A 547 7.36 -28.98 -76.14
N ARG A 548 6.65 -29.69 -77.02
CA ARG A 548 7.23 -30.70 -77.91
C ARG A 548 7.32 -30.16 -79.32
N VAL A 549 8.51 -30.20 -79.90
CA VAL A 549 8.77 -29.79 -81.28
C VAL A 549 9.37 -30.95 -82.06
N ASN A 550 9.00 -31.07 -83.32
CA ASN A 550 9.56 -32.08 -84.23
C ASN A 550 10.17 -31.37 -85.44
N ALA A 551 11.40 -31.72 -85.77
CA ALA A 551 12.10 -31.21 -86.95
C ALA A 551 12.71 -32.36 -87.75
N TYR A 552 12.75 -32.20 -89.07
CA TYR A 552 13.50 -33.12 -89.92
C TYR A 552 15.00 -32.88 -89.76
N LEU A 553 15.77 -33.96 -89.76
CA LEU A 553 17.21 -33.92 -89.59
C LEU A 553 17.88 -33.06 -90.69
N GLY A 554 18.43 -31.92 -90.27
CA GLY A 554 19.04 -30.90 -91.14
C GLY A 554 18.15 -29.74 -91.56
N ASN A 555 16.91 -29.71 -91.09
CA ASN A 555 16.03 -28.54 -91.20
C ASN A 555 15.89 -27.84 -89.84
N ILE A 556 15.52 -26.57 -89.88
CA ILE A 556 15.13 -25.81 -88.69
C ILE A 556 13.61 -25.80 -88.55
N THR A 557 13.11 -25.80 -87.32
CA THR A 557 11.68 -25.60 -87.02
C THR A 557 11.54 -24.47 -86.01
N GLU A 558 10.73 -23.47 -86.36
CA GLU A 558 10.43 -22.33 -85.50
C GLU A 558 9.11 -22.55 -84.76
N PHE A 559 9.09 -22.24 -83.47
CA PHE A 559 7.89 -22.24 -82.65
C PHE A 559 7.91 -21.07 -81.67
N SER A 560 6.75 -20.74 -81.08
CA SER A 560 6.64 -19.62 -80.15
C SER A 560 6.21 -20.10 -78.76
N LEU A 561 6.88 -19.58 -77.73
CA LEU A 561 6.49 -19.73 -76.32
C LEU A 561 5.77 -18.46 -75.86
N ILE A 562 4.81 -18.61 -74.96
CA ILE A 562 4.04 -17.49 -74.41
C ILE A 562 4.71 -17.05 -73.11
N LEU A 563 5.25 -15.83 -73.09
CA LEU A 563 5.76 -15.18 -71.89
C LEU A 563 4.85 -14.01 -71.52
N LYS A 564 4.43 -13.91 -70.27
CA LYS A 564 3.52 -12.85 -69.81
C LYS A 564 4.21 -11.98 -68.78
N ASN A 565 4.22 -10.68 -69.00
CA ASN A 565 4.58 -9.74 -67.96
C ASN A 565 3.33 -9.40 -67.15
N LEU A 566 3.29 -9.79 -65.88
CA LEU A 566 2.18 -9.50 -64.98
C LEU A 566 2.45 -8.29 -64.08
N THR A 567 3.58 -7.60 -64.27
CA THR A 567 3.91 -6.39 -63.50
C THR A 567 3.29 -5.14 -64.12
N THR A 568 3.08 -4.12 -63.29
CA THR A 568 2.59 -2.80 -63.70
C THR A 568 3.61 -1.96 -64.46
N ASP A 569 4.87 -2.36 -64.42
CA ASP A 569 5.99 -1.76 -65.15
C ASP A 569 6.48 -2.68 -66.28
N TYR A 570 7.32 -2.15 -67.17
CA TYR A 570 8.00 -2.97 -68.18
C TYR A 570 8.98 -3.95 -67.50
N ALA A 571 9.12 -5.15 -68.06
CA ALA A 571 10.01 -6.17 -67.54
C ALA A 571 11.01 -6.58 -68.61
N GLN A 572 12.30 -6.51 -68.25
CA GLN A 572 13.38 -7.06 -69.05
C GLN A 572 13.65 -8.49 -68.58
N PHE A 573 13.59 -9.44 -69.51
CA PHE A 573 13.88 -10.86 -69.26
C PHE A 573 15.18 -11.24 -69.93
N ALA A 574 16.10 -11.81 -69.14
CA ALA A 574 17.25 -12.55 -69.65
C ALA A 574 16.81 -13.99 -69.92
N ILE A 575 17.03 -14.46 -71.14
CA ILE A 575 16.63 -15.79 -71.59
C ILE A 575 17.88 -16.66 -71.72
N GLN A 576 17.83 -17.81 -71.07
CA GLN A 576 18.88 -18.82 -71.14
C GLN A 576 18.28 -20.16 -71.53
N VAL A 577 18.99 -20.90 -72.37
CA VAL A 577 18.62 -22.27 -72.74
C VAL A 577 19.83 -23.18 -72.51
N ASP A 578 19.60 -24.31 -71.85
CA ASP A 578 20.67 -25.23 -71.43
C ASP A 578 21.21 -26.11 -72.58
N ASN A 579 20.62 -26.04 -73.78
CA ASN A 579 20.96 -26.89 -74.91
C ASN A 579 21.06 -26.13 -76.24
N ASN A 580 22.21 -26.28 -76.90
CA ASN A 580 22.55 -25.57 -78.14
C ASN A 580 21.73 -26.01 -79.38
N CYS A 581 20.91 -27.06 -79.27
CA CYS A 581 19.95 -27.41 -80.34
C CYS A 581 18.76 -26.42 -80.40
N PHE A 582 18.58 -25.60 -79.36
CA PHE A 582 17.59 -24.55 -79.32
C PHE A 582 18.29 -23.18 -79.37
N THR A 583 17.77 -22.26 -80.18
CA THR A 583 18.26 -20.89 -80.29
C THR A 583 17.13 -19.92 -80.01
N CYS A 584 17.38 -18.93 -79.16
CA CYS A 584 16.44 -17.89 -78.78
C CYS A 584 17.18 -16.54 -78.60
N PRO A 585 16.45 -15.40 -78.59
CA PRO A 585 17.02 -14.12 -78.18
C PRO A 585 17.59 -14.18 -76.76
N GLU A 586 18.68 -13.48 -76.46
CA GLU A 586 19.30 -13.47 -75.12
C GLU A 586 18.55 -12.56 -74.14
N ILE A 587 18.00 -11.44 -74.63
CA ILE A 587 17.29 -10.45 -73.82
C ILE A 587 16.03 -10.03 -74.58
N ILE A 588 14.91 -9.95 -73.87
CA ILE A 588 13.65 -9.40 -74.39
C ILE A 588 13.07 -8.41 -73.40
N GLU A 589 12.34 -7.44 -73.94
CA GLU A 589 11.60 -6.45 -73.16
C GLU A 589 10.11 -6.62 -73.42
N VAL A 590 9.35 -6.78 -72.34
CA VAL A 590 7.91 -6.97 -72.40
C VAL A 590 7.24 -5.80 -71.70
N ALA A 591 6.29 -5.17 -72.40
CA ALA A 591 5.51 -4.06 -71.84
C ALA A 591 4.71 -4.52 -70.60
N ARG A 592 4.25 -3.55 -69.80
CA ARG A 592 3.41 -3.83 -68.62
C ARG A 592 2.16 -4.60 -69.01
N GLU A 593 1.78 -5.59 -68.20
CA GLU A 593 0.57 -6.41 -68.38
C GLU A 593 0.39 -7.01 -69.80
N ASP A 594 1.49 -7.22 -70.53
CA ASP A 594 1.47 -7.66 -71.93
C ASP A 594 1.96 -9.10 -72.11
N VAL A 595 1.60 -9.68 -73.25
CA VAL A 595 1.94 -11.05 -73.64
C VAL A 595 2.93 -11.02 -74.80
N TYR A 596 4.13 -11.54 -74.56
CA TYR A 596 5.18 -11.65 -75.56
C TYR A 596 5.27 -13.07 -76.14
N MET A 597 5.30 -13.16 -77.46
CA MET A 597 5.47 -14.42 -78.19
C MET A 597 6.96 -14.65 -78.48
N LEU A 598 7.62 -15.35 -77.57
CA LEU A 598 9.05 -15.68 -77.66
C LEU A 598 9.29 -16.70 -78.77
N LYS A 599 9.93 -16.28 -79.86
CA LYS A 599 10.31 -17.17 -80.97
C LYS A 599 11.54 -17.99 -80.59
N VAL A 600 11.42 -19.32 -80.68
CA VAL A 600 12.48 -20.29 -80.43
C VAL A 600 12.68 -21.14 -81.68
N ILE A 601 13.94 -21.35 -82.06
CA ILE A 601 14.32 -22.15 -83.22
C ILE A 601 14.91 -23.47 -82.71
N PHE A 602 14.39 -24.59 -83.19
CA PHE A 602 14.96 -25.91 -82.95
C PHE A 602 15.70 -26.42 -84.20
N GLU A 603 17.00 -26.69 -84.06
CA GLU A 603 17.86 -27.31 -85.06
C GLU A 603 18.40 -28.65 -84.49
N PRO A 604 17.87 -29.81 -84.91
CA PRO A 604 18.35 -31.10 -84.44
C PRO A 604 19.77 -31.35 -84.95
N CYS A 605 20.68 -31.65 -84.01
CA CYS A 605 22.08 -31.96 -84.30
C CYS A 605 22.39 -33.47 -84.19
N ASP A 606 21.38 -34.27 -83.85
CA ASP A 606 21.44 -35.73 -83.65
C ASP A 606 20.06 -36.36 -83.90
N VAL A 607 19.99 -37.68 -84.04
CA VAL A 607 18.76 -38.46 -84.28
C VAL A 607 17.97 -38.69 -82.99
N GLU A 608 18.63 -38.57 -81.83
CA GLU A 608 18.01 -38.75 -80.53
C GLU A 608 17.10 -37.57 -80.13
N ASN A 609 16.14 -37.86 -79.24
CA ASN A 609 15.32 -36.82 -78.64
C ASN A 609 16.17 -35.96 -77.69
N VAL A 610 16.05 -34.64 -77.83
CA VAL A 610 16.79 -33.67 -77.04
C VAL A 610 15.84 -33.01 -76.03
N SER A 611 16.13 -33.16 -74.74
CA SER A 611 15.48 -32.36 -73.69
C SER A 611 16.29 -31.09 -73.43
N ALA A 612 15.58 -29.98 -73.23
CA ALA A 612 16.18 -28.71 -72.84
C ALA A 612 15.25 -27.94 -71.89
N THR A 613 15.81 -27.04 -71.10
CA THR A 613 15.09 -26.12 -70.23
C THR A 613 15.43 -24.70 -70.64
N LEU A 614 14.41 -23.94 -71.03
CA LEU A 614 14.53 -22.51 -71.29
C LEU A 614 14.04 -21.74 -70.07
N THR A 615 14.92 -20.92 -69.50
CA THR A 615 14.62 -20.07 -68.35
C THR A 615 14.60 -18.62 -68.78
N ALA A 616 13.47 -17.94 -68.55
CA ALA A 616 13.35 -16.49 -68.70
C ALA A 616 13.31 -15.85 -67.29
N SER A 617 14.37 -15.13 -66.92
CA SER A 617 14.53 -14.53 -65.60
C SER A 617 14.46 -13.00 -65.68
N SER A 618 13.63 -12.39 -64.83
CA SER A 618 13.55 -10.94 -64.64
C SER A 618 13.59 -10.57 -63.17
N ILE A 619 14.24 -9.45 -62.84
CA ILE A 619 14.26 -8.93 -61.47
C ILE A 619 12.89 -8.41 -61.00
N THR A 620 12.03 -7.98 -61.92
CA THR A 620 10.70 -7.43 -61.61
C THR A 620 9.59 -8.47 -61.76
N ALA A 621 9.63 -9.28 -62.83
CA ALA A 621 8.58 -10.24 -63.16
C ALA A 621 8.89 -11.70 -62.73
N GLY A 622 10.06 -11.94 -62.15
CA GLY A 622 10.48 -13.24 -61.65
C GLY A 622 10.92 -14.21 -62.75
N GLU A 623 10.93 -15.49 -62.42
CA GLU A 623 11.44 -16.56 -63.28
C GLU A 623 10.29 -17.36 -63.94
N PHE A 624 10.48 -17.70 -65.21
CA PHE A 624 9.62 -18.59 -66.00
C PHE A 624 10.46 -19.72 -66.56
N ILE A 625 10.04 -20.96 -66.30
CA ILE A 625 10.77 -22.16 -66.70
C ILE A 625 9.94 -22.90 -67.75
N PHE A 626 10.48 -23.03 -68.96
CA PHE A 626 9.85 -23.70 -70.09
C PHE A 626 10.60 -25.00 -70.41
N PRO A 627 10.04 -26.16 -70.05
CA PRO A 627 10.63 -27.44 -70.45
C PRO A 627 10.34 -27.73 -71.93
N LEU A 628 11.39 -28.04 -72.69
CA LEU A 628 11.38 -28.28 -74.13
C LEU A 628 11.81 -29.71 -74.45
N ILE A 629 11.12 -30.34 -75.40
CA ILE A 629 11.52 -31.63 -75.96
C ILE A 629 11.54 -31.52 -77.48
N GLY A 630 12.74 -31.60 -78.04
CA GLY A 630 12.99 -31.65 -79.47
C GLY A 630 13.08 -33.10 -79.93
N SER A 631 12.24 -33.47 -80.88
CA SER A 631 12.27 -34.78 -81.54
C SER A 631 12.78 -34.63 -82.96
N CYS A 632 13.59 -35.58 -83.40
CA CYS A 632 14.16 -35.58 -84.74
C CYS A 632 13.48 -36.64 -85.61
N SER A 633 13.05 -36.24 -86.80
CA SER A 633 12.54 -37.15 -87.84
C SER A 633 13.57 -37.31 -88.97
N LEU A 634 13.54 -38.44 -89.68
CA LEU A 634 14.46 -38.70 -90.80
C LEU A 634 14.32 -37.65 -91.92
N PRO A 635 15.41 -37.32 -92.66
CA PRO A 635 15.38 -36.30 -93.71
C PRO A 635 14.27 -36.51 -94.73
N LYS A 636 13.55 -35.43 -95.07
CA LYS A 636 12.51 -35.48 -96.09
C LYS A 636 13.16 -35.41 -97.49
N PRO A 637 12.80 -36.28 -98.44
CA PRO A 637 13.28 -36.17 -99.81
C PRO A 637 12.96 -34.82 -100.46
N MET A 638 13.92 -34.23 -101.18
CA MET A 638 13.83 -32.89 -101.79
C MET A 638 13.94 -32.95 -103.33
N GLY A 639 13.48 -31.92 -104.05
CA GLY A 639 13.51 -31.86 -105.52
C GLY A 639 12.10 -31.80 -106.14
N PRO A 640 11.99 -31.93 -107.48
CA PRO A 640 13.05 -32.26 -108.42
C PRO A 640 13.96 -31.08 -108.74
N TYR A 641 15.27 -31.31 -108.74
CA TYR A 641 16.27 -30.36 -109.22
C TYR A 641 16.45 -30.55 -110.74
N ILE A 642 16.24 -29.48 -111.49
CA ILE A 642 16.34 -29.50 -112.95
C ILE A 642 17.80 -29.30 -113.36
N ILE A 643 18.32 -30.18 -114.21
CA ILE A 643 19.69 -30.13 -114.74
C ILE A 643 19.62 -30.06 -116.27
N THR A 644 20.42 -29.20 -116.89
CA THR A 644 20.56 -29.11 -118.36
C THR A 644 22.02 -29.28 -118.78
N ARG A 645 22.31 -29.41 -120.09
CA ARG A 645 23.69 -29.50 -120.60
C ARG A 645 24.57 -28.28 -120.26
N ILE A 646 23.95 -27.11 -120.11
CA ILE A 646 24.65 -25.84 -119.85
C ILE A 646 24.56 -25.41 -118.38
N SER A 647 23.67 -26.01 -117.58
CA SER A 647 23.47 -25.66 -116.18
C SER A 647 23.44 -26.88 -115.25
N PRO A 648 24.46 -27.07 -114.39
CA PRO A 648 24.39 -28.04 -113.30
C PRO A 648 23.30 -27.68 -112.28
N ALA A 649 22.76 -28.70 -111.61
CA ALA A 649 22.03 -28.47 -110.37
C ALA A 649 23.03 -28.33 -109.21
N SER A 650 22.96 -27.20 -108.50
CA SER A 650 23.73 -26.94 -107.30
C SER A 650 22.91 -27.29 -106.06
N ILE A 651 23.25 -28.39 -105.38
CA ILE A 651 22.58 -28.86 -104.17
C ILE A 651 23.45 -28.52 -102.96
N SER A 652 22.93 -27.70 -102.04
CA SER A 652 23.60 -27.40 -100.79
C SER A 652 23.36 -28.50 -99.76
N PHE A 653 24.44 -29.01 -99.17
CA PHE A 653 24.42 -30.00 -98.11
C PHE A 653 25.24 -29.49 -96.93
N LYS A 654 24.73 -29.68 -95.71
CA LYS A 654 25.37 -29.22 -94.47
C LYS A 654 25.63 -30.40 -93.55
N ASN A 655 26.83 -30.47 -92.98
CA ASN A 655 27.06 -31.37 -91.86
C ASN A 655 26.39 -30.81 -90.60
N ILE A 656 25.34 -31.49 -90.18
CA ILE A 656 24.48 -31.14 -89.05
C ILE A 656 24.93 -31.82 -87.74
N PHE A 657 25.84 -32.79 -87.82
CA PHE A 657 26.37 -33.47 -86.64
C PHE A 657 27.43 -32.61 -85.95
N ARG A 658 27.54 -32.79 -84.63
CA ARG A 658 28.49 -32.02 -83.79
C ARG A 658 29.96 -32.31 -84.09
N LYS A 659 30.25 -33.46 -84.72
CA LYS A 659 31.60 -33.92 -85.07
C LYS A 659 31.82 -33.83 -86.58
N ALA A 660 33.09 -33.75 -86.98
CA ALA A 660 33.43 -33.91 -88.38
C ALA A 660 33.02 -35.32 -88.86
N LYS A 661 32.32 -35.40 -89.99
CA LYS A 661 31.82 -36.65 -90.57
C LYS A 661 32.10 -36.69 -92.06
N THR A 662 32.26 -37.90 -92.60
CA THR A 662 32.52 -38.14 -94.02
C THR A 662 31.25 -38.58 -94.71
N PHE A 663 30.85 -37.85 -95.75
CA PHE A 663 29.63 -38.05 -96.51
C PHE A 663 29.95 -38.50 -97.93
N ASN A 664 29.21 -39.49 -98.42
CA ASN A 664 29.28 -39.95 -99.81
C ASN A 664 28.08 -39.42 -100.60
N PHE A 665 28.35 -38.96 -101.82
CA PHE A 665 27.35 -38.45 -102.76
C PHE A 665 27.27 -39.42 -103.94
N ILE A 666 26.19 -40.18 -104.01
CA ILE A 666 25.99 -41.22 -105.03
C ILE A 666 24.73 -40.92 -105.81
N VAL A 667 24.83 -40.99 -107.14
CA VAL A 667 23.66 -40.94 -108.02
C VAL A 667 23.23 -42.37 -108.31
N ASP A 668 21.92 -42.63 -108.27
CA ASP A 668 21.34 -43.92 -108.60
C ASP A 668 21.54 -44.32 -110.08
N GLU A 669 21.56 -43.34 -110.98
CA GLU A 669 21.77 -43.49 -112.42
C GLU A 669 23.13 -42.90 -112.86
N PRO A 670 24.24 -43.62 -112.63
CA PRO A 670 25.60 -43.12 -112.86
C PRO A 670 25.95 -42.94 -114.35
N ASP A 671 25.17 -43.55 -115.25
CA ASP A 671 25.35 -43.43 -116.70
C ASP A 671 24.83 -42.08 -117.22
N SER A 672 23.85 -41.49 -116.54
CA SER A 672 23.20 -40.25 -116.96
C SER A 672 23.64 -39.01 -116.17
N PHE A 673 24.00 -39.16 -114.89
CA PHE A 673 24.38 -38.06 -114.02
C PHE A 673 25.78 -38.26 -113.41
N THR A 674 26.47 -37.15 -113.16
CA THR A 674 27.75 -37.10 -112.43
C THR A 674 27.74 -36.06 -111.35
N VAL A 675 28.40 -36.37 -110.24
CA VAL A 675 28.71 -35.40 -109.20
C VAL A 675 30.17 -34.97 -109.31
N ASN A 676 30.44 -33.70 -109.03
CA ASN A 676 31.79 -33.16 -108.96
C ASN A 676 32.59 -33.68 -107.75
N THR A 677 31.91 -34.09 -106.69
CA THR A 677 32.50 -34.55 -105.43
C THR A 677 31.81 -35.83 -105.00
N SER A 678 32.53 -36.96 -105.00
CA SER A 678 31.96 -38.28 -104.64
C SER A 678 32.00 -38.56 -103.13
N SER A 679 33.00 -38.01 -102.42
CA SER A 679 33.14 -38.15 -100.97
C SER A 679 33.87 -36.94 -100.39
N ILE A 680 33.41 -36.44 -99.23
CA ILE A 680 34.09 -35.36 -98.50
C ILE A 680 33.90 -35.47 -97.00
N THR A 681 34.92 -35.07 -96.24
CA THR A 681 34.82 -34.88 -94.79
C THR A 681 34.47 -33.43 -94.49
N LEU A 682 33.33 -33.22 -93.83
CA LEU A 682 32.84 -31.90 -93.44
C LEU A 682 32.98 -31.73 -91.93
N ASN A 683 33.53 -30.60 -91.49
CA ASN A 683 33.50 -30.22 -90.08
C ASN A 683 32.06 -29.91 -89.63
N SER A 684 31.85 -29.85 -88.32
CA SER A 684 30.55 -29.47 -87.74
C SER A 684 30.06 -28.14 -88.33
N LYS A 685 28.78 -28.10 -88.75
CA LYS A 685 28.11 -26.96 -89.39
C LYS A 685 28.71 -26.51 -90.73
N GLN A 686 29.68 -27.22 -91.29
CA GLN A 686 30.26 -26.89 -92.59
C GLN A 686 29.30 -27.31 -93.71
N SER A 687 29.05 -26.40 -94.64
CA SER A 687 28.24 -26.63 -95.83
C SER A 687 29.10 -26.81 -97.07
N ILE A 688 28.63 -27.63 -98.00
CA ILE A 688 29.18 -27.81 -99.34
C ILE A 688 28.07 -27.63 -100.36
N VAL A 689 28.44 -27.16 -101.55
CA VAL A 689 27.55 -27.17 -102.72
C VAL A 689 28.04 -28.28 -103.65
N VAL A 690 27.20 -29.30 -103.85
CA VAL A 690 27.46 -30.41 -104.76
C VAL A 690 26.80 -30.09 -106.09
N ASN A 691 27.61 -30.04 -107.15
CA ASN A 691 27.12 -29.79 -108.49
C ASN A 691 26.91 -31.12 -109.19
N VAL A 692 25.68 -31.34 -109.65
CA VAL A 692 25.29 -32.51 -110.43
C VAL A 692 25.18 -32.10 -111.90
N ASN A 693 25.99 -32.74 -112.75
CA ASN A 693 26.04 -32.55 -114.20
C ASN A 693 25.41 -33.75 -114.92
N ILE A 694 24.93 -33.54 -116.14
CA ILE A 694 24.56 -34.62 -117.06
C ILE A 694 25.82 -35.11 -117.77
N LYS A 695 26.00 -36.44 -117.85
CA LYS A 695 27.11 -37.08 -118.57
C LYS A 695 26.81 -37.09 -120.07
N ASP A 696 27.75 -36.61 -120.87
CA ASP A 696 27.71 -36.77 -122.32
C ASP A 696 28.43 -38.08 -122.70
N THR A 697 27.67 -39.16 -122.87
CA THR A 697 28.19 -40.40 -123.45
C THR A 697 28.27 -40.21 -124.98
N GLU A 698 29.45 -40.41 -125.58
CA GLU A 698 29.69 -40.25 -127.03
C GLU A 698 28.85 -41.19 -127.93
N GLN A 699 27.99 -42.03 -127.34
CA GLN A 699 27.05 -42.92 -128.03
C GLN A 699 25.80 -42.21 -128.60
N TYR A 700 25.61 -40.90 -128.36
CA TYR A 700 24.45 -40.16 -128.87
C TYR A 700 24.75 -39.20 -130.03
N LYS A 701 25.93 -39.28 -130.66
CA LYS A 701 26.31 -38.31 -131.71
C LYS A 701 25.86 -38.64 -133.13
N GLU A 702 25.36 -39.84 -133.43
CA GLU A 702 24.86 -40.15 -134.78
C GLU A 702 23.60 -41.01 -134.75
N GLU A 703 22.45 -40.36 -134.55
CA GLU A 703 21.21 -40.66 -135.28
C GLU A 703 20.21 -39.51 -135.03
N LYS A 704 19.82 -38.80 -136.10
CA LYS A 704 18.79 -37.74 -136.07
C LYS A 704 17.43 -38.35 -136.41
N ILE A 705 16.42 -37.93 -135.64
CA ILE A 705 15.04 -37.51 -135.98
C ILE A 705 13.96 -38.20 -135.09
N GLN A 706 13.34 -37.36 -134.24
CA GLN A 706 12.01 -37.47 -133.63
C GLN A 706 11.70 -38.69 -132.73
N GLU A 707 12.27 -38.70 -131.53
CA GLU A 707 11.54 -39.13 -130.34
C GLU A 707 11.49 -37.96 -129.35
N GLU A 708 10.33 -37.73 -128.73
CA GLU A 708 10.22 -36.85 -127.58
C GLU A 708 11.26 -37.32 -126.55
N LYS A 709 12.35 -36.57 -126.38
CA LYS A 709 13.37 -36.91 -125.38
C LYS A 709 12.73 -36.81 -124.00
N TYR A 710 12.26 -37.94 -123.49
CA TYR A 710 11.78 -38.02 -122.12
C TYR A 710 12.88 -37.51 -121.18
N PRO A 711 12.54 -36.65 -120.20
CA PRO A 711 13.52 -36.17 -119.25
C PRO A 711 14.06 -37.35 -118.46
N VAL A 712 15.39 -37.49 -118.40
CA VAL A 712 16.02 -38.53 -117.60
C VAL A 712 15.82 -38.17 -116.13
N THR A 713 15.30 -39.11 -115.34
CA THR A 713 15.09 -38.91 -113.90
C THR A 713 16.08 -39.75 -113.12
N GLY A 714 16.51 -39.24 -111.98
CA GLY A 714 17.44 -39.91 -111.08
C GLY A 714 17.33 -39.35 -109.67
N LYS A 715 18.16 -39.82 -108.76
CA LYS A 715 18.24 -39.40 -107.38
C LYS A 715 19.70 -39.30 -106.97
N LEU A 716 20.06 -38.16 -106.39
CA LEU A 716 21.27 -38.04 -105.60
C LEU A 716 20.94 -38.51 -104.18
N ILE A 717 21.63 -39.55 -103.72
CA ILE A 717 21.57 -40.08 -102.36
C ILE A 717 22.85 -39.67 -101.64
N VAL A 718 22.67 -38.99 -100.51
CA VAL A 718 23.76 -38.65 -99.59
C VAL A 718 23.60 -39.49 -98.34
N TYR A 719 24.66 -40.16 -97.91
CA TYR A 719 24.68 -40.90 -96.64
C TYR A 719 26.00 -40.72 -95.91
N CYS A 720 25.95 -40.87 -94.59
CA CYS A 720 27.13 -40.81 -93.73
C CYS A 720 27.85 -42.16 -93.75
N THR A 721 29.18 -42.14 -93.87
CA THR A 721 30.00 -43.37 -93.85
C THR A 721 30.19 -43.97 -92.46
N ASP A 722 29.81 -43.23 -91.41
CA ASP A 722 29.84 -43.71 -90.03
C ASP A 722 28.77 -44.79 -89.79
N PRO A 723 29.10 -45.99 -89.28
CA PRO A 723 28.14 -47.06 -89.03
C PRO A 723 26.94 -46.67 -88.15
N GLU A 724 27.11 -45.71 -87.23
CA GLU A 724 26.02 -45.25 -86.36
C GLU A 724 24.94 -44.49 -87.15
N PHE A 725 25.33 -43.80 -88.22
CA PHE A 725 24.47 -42.89 -88.98
C PHE A 725 24.28 -43.32 -90.44
N SER A 726 24.81 -44.47 -90.85
CA SER A 726 24.76 -44.97 -92.23
C SER A 726 23.35 -45.34 -92.70
N HIS A 727 22.42 -45.50 -91.77
CA HIS A 727 21.01 -45.76 -92.06
C HIS A 727 20.24 -44.50 -92.49
N ILE A 728 20.86 -43.32 -92.40
CA ILE A 728 20.26 -42.03 -92.72
C ILE A 728 20.63 -41.62 -94.14
N ASN A 729 19.61 -41.45 -94.99
CA ASN A 729 19.78 -41.10 -96.39
C ASN A 729 19.07 -39.76 -96.68
N TRP A 730 19.82 -38.76 -97.14
CA TRP A 730 19.24 -37.56 -97.76
C TRP A 730 19.05 -37.83 -99.25
N VAL A 731 17.81 -37.76 -99.72
CA VAL A 731 17.45 -38.07 -101.11
C VAL A 731 17.03 -36.80 -101.83
N TYR A 732 17.73 -36.47 -102.91
CA TYR A 732 17.42 -35.35 -103.78
C TYR A 732 17.02 -35.88 -105.17
N TYR A 733 15.78 -35.66 -105.58
CA TYR A 733 15.29 -36.05 -106.90
C TYR A 733 15.86 -35.14 -107.98
N LEU A 734 16.35 -35.73 -109.07
CA LEU A 734 16.99 -35.07 -110.20
C LEU A 734 16.15 -35.25 -111.46
N ARG A 735 16.06 -34.21 -112.28
CA ARG A 735 15.42 -34.24 -113.60
C ARG A 735 16.33 -33.60 -114.63
N GLY A 736 16.94 -34.43 -115.47
CA GLY A 736 17.78 -34.01 -116.59
C GLY A 736 16.94 -33.72 -117.83
N ILE A 737 17.13 -32.54 -118.41
CA ILE A 737 16.50 -32.13 -119.67
C ILE A 737 17.61 -31.93 -120.70
N PHE A 738 17.57 -32.73 -121.77
CA PHE A 738 18.49 -32.66 -122.89
C PHE A 738 17.91 -31.74 -123.96
N GLU A 739 17.95 -30.42 -123.72
CA GLU A 739 17.70 -29.42 -124.77
C GLU A 739 18.79 -29.43 -125.83
#